data_AF-A0A1I0EES5-F1
#
_entry.id   AF-A0A1I0EES5-F1
#
_cell.length_a   1.000
_cell.length_b   1.000
_cell.length_c   1.000
_cell.angle_alpha   90.00
_cell.angle_beta   90.00
_cell.angle_gamma   90.00
#
_symmetry.space_group_name_H-M   'P 1'
#
loop_
_entity.id
_entity.type
_entity.pdbx_description
1 polymer ?
#
loop_
_entity_poly.entity_id
_entity_poly.type
_entity_poly.pdbx_seq_one_letter_code
_entity_poly.pdbx_strand_id
1 'polypeptide(L)'
;MNKRARSEKIIRSFRNGRKPNRSGRPERVRGGKRLVFTAEPGYIRSSAGEIIGVDAWVELYDESGREIPIDPHRRIVNPPTVPRSGEDDPYEAFIEAVWDSVESAPYPRGWRTAGTVTTVFGDTADGRLEGQGATYTVARQGTGTIQIDTTGVTSATGQFFSSTYSCYQQFWSFDTSAITDTDEVTGVTLELYQTGQNLTGGNFTVEAREFDWGTSLTTADFRQGSTLASLPLLASIATSGMGTLNRYYAFTSTSAFLTASGLKTGSVRLLTTSSKQRTGTAPTDREFVQFATAEASGTTTDPKLTITHGDPNAVRFIGASHANSLNGVMPSNTQSGDMLIAIIQASQPPTGPTGWTKLGDDRTANGYTANVWYIVRGASNPDLSWANFGVNPSTDIVAYRNAGSAPHVWAQSSAGSSVAPSVTTTAASTVLVALHADYQAAASVPSGMTERTVSADFNRIADLAVPSTGATGTKTFGGTTPMGAWSIVLAQAGSSEDHSGGSSTSVSHTASGAGRASFSGSSSTSISVTSSAGGSVAFSAGSGTSATVSVSASGSPGPSSGSGTPVSVNVASAGSPGFLGGSDVTVEVVATGGGQASSDASGGSSSVVSVTVSGAGSAAFSNGSETSLTHVVTGSGSASAAGGSSVVVTHSVSGGGIVLVVDISIEIAPTVVIRRFELGTSKIGIESDDNRLSASSDDNRARELVTMASSSVRERVSVESTRLLTEIGEDRLGKSVDPSRVTRME
;
A
#
# COMPACT_ATOMS: atom_id res chain seq x y z
N MET A 1 -28.34 -31.78 -9.10
CA MET A 1 -27.41 -32.00 -7.96
C MET A 1 -27.36 -30.72 -7.14
N ASN A 2 -27.45 -30.77 -5.81
CA ASN A 2 -27.40 -29.54 -5.00
C ASN A 2 -25.97 -28.93 -4.98
N LYS A 3 -25.87 -27.63 -4.66
CA LYS A 3 -24.61 -26.86 -4.69
C LYS A 3 -23.47 -27.53 -3.91
N ARG A 4 -23.76 -28.01 -2.70
CA ARG A 4 -22.81 -28.72 -1.84
C ARG A 4 -22.21 -29.94 -2.55
N ALA A 5 -23.05 -30.82 -3.10
CA ALA A 5 -22.58 -32.02 -3.77
C ALA A 5 -21.73 -31.70 -5.01
N ARG A 6 -22.05 -30.62 -5.74
CA ARG A 6 -21.22 -30.13 -6.86
C ARG A 6 -19.83 -29.73 -6.38
N SER A 7 -19.74 -28.86 -5.37
CA SER A 7 -18.47 -28.40 -4.81
C SER A 7 -17.62 -29.55 -4.24
N GLU A 8 -18.24 -30.48 -3.50
CA GLU A 8 -17.54 -31.65 -2.96
C GLU A 8 -17.02 -32.56 -4.09
N LYS A 9 -17.79 -32.75 -5.17
CA LYS A 9 -17.35 -33.52 -6.35
C LYS A 9 -16.18 -32.85 -7.04
N ILE A 10 -16.21 -31.52 -7.22
CA ILE A 10 -15.11 -30.74 -7.82
C ILE A 10 -13.83 -30.86 -7.02
N ILE A 11 -13.85 -30.57 -5.70
CA ILE A 11 -12.64 -30.62 -4.88
C ILE A 11 -12.08 -32.05 -4.80
N ARG A 12 -12.94 -33.06 -4.73
CA ARG A 12 -12.52 -34.47 -4.78
C ARG A 12 -11.87 -34.81 -6.12
N SER A 13 -12.48 -34.42 -7.24
CA SER A 13 -11.90 -34.63 -8.57
C SER A 13 -10.59 -33.88 -8.74
N PHE A 14 -10.46 -32.67 -8.21
CA PHE A 14 -9.22 -31.89 -8.21
C PHE A 14 -8.08 -32.59 -7.45
N ARG A 15 -8.39 -33.21 -6.29
CA ARG A 15 -7.41 -34.02 -5.53
C ARG A 15 -7.00 -35.29 -6.26
N ASN A 16 -7.96 -35.98 -6.88
CA ASN A 16 -7.74 -37.27 -7.54
C ASN A 16 -7.13 -37.14 -8.95
N GLY A 17 -7.43 -36.06 -9.66
CA GLY A 17 -7.00 -35.78 -11.03
C GLY A 17 -5.55 -35.31 -11.16
N ARG A 18 -4.78 -35.29 -10.07
CA ARG A 18 -3.35 -34.93 -10.04
C ARG A 18 -2.53 -35.89 -10.90
N LYS A 19 -2.35 -35.57 -12.18
CA LYS A 19 -1.07 -35.78 -12.86
C LYS A 19 -0.28 -34.48 -12.69
N PRO A 20 0.45 -34.30 -11.57
CA PRO A 20 1.21 -33.07 -11.35
C PRO A 20 2.15 -32.84 -12.52
N ASN A 21 2.28 -31.60 -12.96
CA ASN A 21 3.43 -31.20 -13.78
C ASN A 21 4.73 -31.38 -12.95
N ARG A 22 5.89 -31.07 -13.52
CA ARG A 22 7.18 -31.16 -12.79
C ARG A 22 7.20 -30.33 -11.50
N SER A 23 6.36 -29.30 -11.36
CA SER A 23 6.27 -28.47 -10.16
C SER A 23 5.18 -28.89 -9.18
N GLY A 24 4.46 -30.00 -9.42
CA GLY A 24 3.41 -30.46 -8.51
C GLY A 24 2.07 -29.74 -8.64
N ARG A 25 1.96 -28.71 -9.50
CA ARG A 25 0.80 -27.83 -9.59
C ARG A 25 -0.13 -28.20 -10.76
N PRO A 26 -1.46 -28.22 -10.57
CA PRO A 26 -2.41 -28.37 -11.66
C PRO A 26 -2.33 -27.18 -12.62
N GLU A 27 -2.23 -27.46 -13.92
CA GLU A 27 -2.20 -26.45 -14.98
C GLU A 27 -3.03 -26.86 -16.19
N ARG A 28 -3.55 -25.86 -16.89
CA ARG A 28 -4.34 -26.01 -18.13
C ARG A 28 -3.88 -24.97 -19.15
N VAL A 29 -3.95 -25.33 -20.43
CA VAL A 29 -3.48 -24.50 -21.55
C VAL A 29 -4.66 -24.23 -22.48
N ARG A 30 -4.90 -22.96 -22.81
CA ARG A 30 -5.96 -22.53 -23.75
C ARG A 30 -5.50 -21.28 -24.50
N GLY A 31 -5.58 -21.32 -25.83
CA GLY A 31 -5.17 -20.21 -26.70
C GLY A 31 -3.74 -19.73 -26.46
N GLY A 32 -2.79 -20.67 -26.31
CA GLY A 32 -1.37 -20.38 -26.06
C GLY A 32 -1.01 -19.96 -24.64
N LYS A 33 -1.99 -19.56 -23.83
CA LYS A 33 -1.77 -19.20 -22.43
C LYS A 33 -1.84 -20.43 -21.54
N ARG A 34 -1.25 -20.34 -20.36
CA ARG A 34 -1.23 -21.39 -19.33
C ARG A 34 -1.73 -20.85 -18.00
N LEU A 35 -2.82 -21.44 -17.49
CA LEU A 35 -3.37 -21.14 -16.17
C LEU A 35 -2.87 -22.17 -15.17
N VAL A 36 -2.27 -21.71 -14.08
CA VAL A 36 -1.65 -22.54 -13.04
C VAL A 36 -2.38 -22.30 -11.73
N PHE A 37 -2.82 -23.36 -11.06
CA PHE A 37 -3.43 -23.27 -9.74
C PHE A 37 -2.32 -23.23 -8.67
N THR A 38 -2.28 -22.16 -7.88
CA THR A 38 -1.20 -21.92 -6.91
C THR A 38 -1.45 -22.60 -5.57
N ALA A 39 -2.71 -22.92 -5.28
CA ALA A 39 -3.15 -23.64 -4.10
C ALA A 39 -4.23 -24.66 -4.46
N GLU A 40 -4.50 -25.57 -3.53
CA GLU A 40 -5.68 -26.44 -3.63
C GLU A 40 -6.95 -25.60 -3.46
N PRO A 41 -7.97 -25.75 -4.33
CA PRO A 41 -9.23 -25.04 -4.20
C PRO A 41 -9.91 -25.26 -2.84
N GLY A 42 -10.46 -24.19 -2.29
CA GLY A 42 -11.20 -24.16 -1.03
C GLY A 42 -12.71 -24.20 -1.24
N TYR A 43 -13.45 -24.37 -0.14
CA TYR A 43 -14.91 -24.24 -0.16
C TYR A 43 -15.33 -22.80 0.05
N ILE A 44 -16.31 -22.33 -0.72
CA ILE A 44 -17.04 -21.10 -0.41
C ILE A 44 -18.26 -21.46 0.44
N ARG A 45 -18.49 -20.67 1.48
CA ARG A 45 -19.63 -20.82 2.37
C ARG A 45 -20.59 -19.63 2.29
N SER A 46 -21.88 -19.89 2.44
CA SER A 46 -22.89 -18.85 2.66
C SER A 46 -22.73 -18.20 4.03
N SER A 47 -23.44 -17.11 4.28
CA SER A 47 -23.59 -16.51 5.61
C SER A 47 -24.15 -17.49 6.67
N ALA A 48 -24.89 -18.51 6.24
CA ALA A 48 -25.38 -19.60 7.09
C ALA A 48 -24.36 -20.75 7.28
N GLY A 49 -23.18 -20.68 6.66
CA GLY A 49 -22.12 -21.67 6.75
C GLY A 49 -22.24 -22.86 5.78
N GLU A 50 -23.25 -22.87 4.91
CA GLU A 50 -23.48 -23.92 3.92
C GLU A 50 -22.45 -23.85 2.79
N ILE A 51 -22.00 -25.00 2.26
CA ILE A 51 -21.08 -25.04 1.12
C ILE A 51 -21.87 -24.74 -0.15
N ILE A 52 -21.52 -23.63 -0.82
CA ILE A 52 -22.23 -23.14 -2.01
C ILE A 52 -21.34 -22.92 -3.23
N GLY A 53 -20.02 -23.05 -3.10
CA GLY A 53 -19.10 -22.81 -4.21
C GLY A 53 -17.69 -23.33 -3.96
N VAL A 54 -16.78 -22.95 -4.85
CA VAL A 54 -15.36 -23.31 -4.82
C VAL A 54 -14.53 -22.04 -5.02
N ASP A 55 -13.54 -21.87 -4.16
CA ASP A 55 -12.55 -20.80 -4.19
C ASP A 55 -11.25 -21.34 -4.82
N ALA A 56 -10.65 -20.62 -5.77
CA ALA A 56 -9.38 -20.98 -6.39
C ALA A 56 -8.41 -19.79 -6.48
N TRP A 57 -7.13 -20.11 -6.36
CA TRP A 57 -6.03 -19.19 -6.60
C TRP A 57 -5.24 -19.61 -7.84
N VAL A 58 -5.06 -18.68 -8.78
CA VAL A 58 -4.48 -18.94 -10.10
C VAL A 58 -3.45 -17.90 -10.52
N GLU A 59 -2.49 -18.34 -11.34
CA GLU A 59 -1.55 -17.51 -12.09
C GLU A 59 -1.77 -17.77 -13.58
N LEU A 60 -1.63 -16.73 -14.43
CA LEU A 60 -1.76 -16.87 -15.88
C LEU A 60 -0.42 -16.55 -16.54
N TYR A 61 0.03 -17.41 -17.44
CA TYR A 61 1.26 -17.23 -18.21
C TYR A 61 0.95 -17.16 -19.70
N ASP A 62 1.69 -16.36 -20.45
CA ASP A 62 1.67 -16.38 -21.91
C ASP A 62 2.47 -17.57 -22.50
N GLU A 63 2.51 -17.66 -23.83
CA GLU A 63 3.24 -18.70 -24.57
C GLU A 63 4.76 -18.71 -24.28
N SER A 64 5.32 -17.56 -23.89
CA SER A 64 6.74 -17.42 -23.55
C SER A 64 7.07 -17.82 -22.11
N GLY A 65 6.05 -18.14 -21.32
CA GLY A 65 6.18 -18.41 -19.88
C GLY A 65 6.27 -17.14 -19.03
N ARG A 66 5.99 -15.96 -19.59
CA ARG A 66 5.89 -14.71 -18.83
C ARG A 66 4.51 -14.64 -18.16
N GLU A 67 4.49 -14.30 -16.88
CA GLU A 67 3.24 -14.13 -16.14
C GLU A 67 2.49 -12.87 -16.61
N ILE A 68 1.21 -13.05 -16.88
CA ILE A 68 0.25 -12.00 -17.25
C ILE A 68 -0.43 -11.53 -15.97
N PRO A 69 -0.42 -10.22 -15.65
CA PRO A 69 -1.14 -9.69 -14.51
C PRO A 69 -2.64 -9.99 -14.62
N ILE A 70 -3.18 -10.71 -13.64
CA ILE A 70 -4.60 -11.01 -13.48
C ILE A 70 -5.00 -10.88 -12.01
N ASP A 71 -6.30 -10.77 -11.70
CA ASP A 71 -6.77 -11.11 -10.35
C ASP A 71 -6.62 -12.63 -10.12
N PRO A 72 -5.77 -13.05 -9.16
CA PRO A 72 -5.46 -14.46 -8.98
C PRO A 72 -6.53 -15.20 -8.17
N HIS A 73 -7.37 -14.54 -7.38
CA HIS A 73 -8.32 -15.23 -6.50
C HIS A 73 -9.72 -15.20 -7.12
N ARG A 74 -10.21 -16.38 -7.51
CA ARG A 74 -11.45 -16.61 -8.25
C ARG A 74 -12.43 -17.38 -7.39
N ARG A 75 -13.58 -16.76 -7.12
CA ARG A 75 -14.67 -17.36 -6.35
C ARG A 75 -15.77 -17.82 -7.30
N ILE A 76 -16.05 -19.12 -7.37
CA ILE A 76 -17.10 -19.67 -8.25
C ILE A 76 -18.25 -20.23 -7.39
N VAL A 77 -19.38 -19.53 -7.35
CA VAL A 77 -20.59 -19.95 -6.63
C VAL A 77 -21.50 -20.74 -7.57
N ASN A 78 -22.05 -21.84 -7.05
CA ASN A 78 -22.82 -22.83 -7.82
C ASN A 78 -22.08 -23.31 -9.08
N PRO A 79 -20.84 -23.80 -8.96
CA PRO A 79 -19.99 -24.09 -10.11
C PRO A 79 -20.61 -25.13 -11.06
N PRO A 80 -20.34 -25.05 -12.37
CA PRO A 80 -20.80 -26.04 -13.34
C PRO A 80 -20.11 -27.39 -13.10
N THR A 81 -20.77 -28.46 -13.57
CA THR A 81 -20.29 -29.86 -13.47
C THR A 81 -20.06 -30.54 -14.82
N VAL A 82 -20.44 -29.89 -15.91
CA VAL A 82 -20.42 -30.36 -17.29
C VAL A 82 -19.73 -29.25 -18.12
N PRO A 83 -18.54 -29.51 -18.68
CA PRO A 83 -17.83 -28.58 -19.54
C PRO A 83 -18.51 -28.49 -20.91
N ARG A 84 -18.00 -27.62 -21.79
CA ARG A 84 -18.55 -27.44 -23.16
C ARG A 84 -18.52 -28.71 -24.02
N SER A 85 -17.69 -29.70 -23.70
CA SER A 85 -17.68 -30.99 -24.41
C SER A 85 -18.93 -31.84 -24.14
N GLY A 86 -19.67 -31.55 -23.07
CA GLY A 86 -20.94 -32.22 -22.74
C GLY A 86 -20.82 -33.46 -21.85
N GLU A 87 -19.62 -33.92 -21.51
CA GLU A 87 -19.41 -35.05 -20.60
C GLU A 87 -19.47 -34.59 -19.12
N ASP A 88 -20.04 -35.39 -18.19
CA ASP A 88 -20.07 -35.03 -16.76
C ASP A 88 -18.67 -35.12 -16.12
N ASP A 89 -17.88 -34.08 -16.36
CA ASP A 89 -16.56 -33.86 -15.78
C ASP A 89 -16.53 -32.52 -15.00
N PRO A 90 -16.85 -32.56 -13.69
CA PRO A 90 -16.87 -31.36 -12.87
C PRO A 90 -15.50 -30.70 -12.71
N TYR A 91 -14.42 -31.46 -12.85
CA TYR A 91 -13.08 -30.89 -12.78
C TYR A 91 -12.86 -30.01 -14.00
N GLU A 92 -13.07 -30.53 -15.21
CA GLU A 92 -12.90 -29.72 -16.44
C GLU A 92 -13.92 -28.58 -16.51
N ALA A 93 -15.17 -28.79 -16.08
CA ALA A 93 -16.18 -27.73 -16.03
C ALA A 93 -15.76 -26.56 -15.11
N PHE A 94 -15.21 -26.89 -13.93
CA PHE A 94 -14.70 -25.89 -13.00
C PHE A 94 -13.49 -25.13 -13.58
N ILE A 95 -12.53 -25.84 -14.19
CA ILE A 95 -11.38 -25.22 -14.88
C ILE A 95 -11.87 -24.24 -15.95
N GLU A 96 -12.84 -24.65 -16.78
CA GLU A 96 -13.40 -23.78 -17.82
C GLU A 96 -14.06 -22.53 -17.23
N ALA A 97 -14.81 -22.68 -16.13
CA ALA A 97 -15.42 -21.56 -15.43
C ALA A 97 -14.38 -20.57 -14.86
N VAL A 98 -13.30 -21.08 -14.27
CA VAL A 98 -12.20 -20.23 -13.78
C VAL A 98 -11.53 -19.50 -14.93
N TRP A 99 -11.28 -20.18 -16.05
CA TRP A 99 -10.68 -19.54 -17.21
C TRP A 99 -11.58 -18.45 -17.79
N ASP A 100 -12.88 -18.74 -17.95
CA ASP A 100 -13.84 -17.75 -18.43
C ASP A 100 -13.92 -16.53 -17.51
N SER A 101 -13.83 -16.73 -16.19
CA SER A 101 -13.75 -15.65 -15.19
C SER A 101 -12.50 -14.79 -15.37
N VAL A 102 -11.34 -15.42 -15.62
CA VAL A 102 -10.07 -14.71 -15.89
C VAL A 102 -10.13 -13.90 -17.19
N GLU A 103 -10.74 -14.46 -18.24
CA GLU A 103 -10.86 -13.76 -19.54
C GLU A 103 -11.90 -12.63 -19.51
N SER A 104 -13.03 -12.80 -18.82
CA SER A 104 -14.08 -11.78 -18.75
C SER A 104 -13.72 -10.63 -17.81
N ALA A 105 -12.97 -10.91 -16.73
CA ALA A 105 -12.56 -9.94 -15.73
C ALA A 105 -11.06 -10.10 -15.40
N PRO A 106 -10.16 -9.66 -16.31
CA PRO A 106 -8.72 -9.85 -16.13
C PRO A 106 -8.17 -9.07 -14.93
N TYR A 107 -8.71 -7.89 -14.59
CA TYR A 107 -8.27 -7.00 -13.51
C TYR A 107 -6.73 -6.98 -13.28
N PRO A 108 -5.98 -6.25 -14.14
CA PRO A 108 -4.52 -6.32 -14.17
C PRO A 108 -3.80 -5.61 -13.01
N ARG A 109 -4.55 -4.97 -12.10
CA ARG A 109 -3.97 -4.13 -11.03
C ARG A 109 -3.34 -4.92 -9.89
N GLY A 110 -3.64 -6.21 -9.77
CA GLY A 110 -3.24 -6.98 -8.61
C GLY A 110 -2.37 -8.18 -8.95
N TRP A 111 -1.05 -8.05 -8.82
CA TRP A 111 -0.28 -9.24 -8.53
C TRP A 111 -0.66 -9.68 -7.12
N ARG A 112 -1.24 -10.88 -6.99
CA ARG A 112 -1.46 -11.51 -5.67
C ARG A 112 -2.39 -10.72 -4.73
N THR A 113 -3.29 -9.92 -5.28
CA THR A 113 -4.36 -9.27 -4.49
C THR A 113 -5.43 -10.28 -4.09
N ALA A 114 -6.04 -10.09 -2.92
CA ALA A 114 -7.10 -10.97 -2.45
C ALA A 114 -8.43 -10.63 -3.14
N GLY A 115 -8.87 -11.54 -4.02
CA GLY A 115 -10.27 -11.89 -4.28
C GLY A 115 -11.16 -10.79 -4.78
N THR A 116 -10.88 -10.24 -5.97
CA THR A 116 -11.70 -9.17 -6.54
C THR A 116 -12.80 -9.67 -7.47
N VAL A 117 -12.91 -10.97 -7.78
CA VAL A 117 -13.95 -11.48 -8.69
C VAL A 117 -14.67 -12.72 -8.15
N THR A 118 -16.01 -12.61 -8.04
CA THR A 118 -16.93 -13.73 -7.82
C THR A 118 -17.79 -13.98 -9.05
N THR A 119 -17.80 -15.20 -9.57
CA THR A 119 -18.75 -15.64 -10.60
C THR A 119 -19.83 -16.50 -9.95
N VAL A 120 -21.10 -16.10 -10.12
CA VAL A 120 -22.27 -16.77 -9.55
C VAL A 120 -23.11 -17.33 -10.68
N PHE A 121 -23.19 -18.65 -10.79
CA PHE A 121 -24.09 -19.30 -11.75
C PHE A 121 -25.51 -19.40 -11.19
N GLY A 122 -26.50 -19.26 -12.06
CA GLY A 122 -27.92 -19.19 -11.70
C GLY A 122 -28.45 -20.46 -11.06
N ASP A 123 -29.50 -20.30 -10.27
CA ASP A 123 -30.24 -21.37 -9.61
C ASP A 123 -31.46 -21.81 -10.43
N THR A 124 -31.85 -23.08 -10.27
CA THR A 124 -33.06 -23.69 -10.87
C THR A 124 -34.38 -23.13 -10.31
N ALA A 125 -34.34 -22.02 -9.55
CA ALA A 125 -35.53 -21.27 -9.17
C ALA A 125 -35.94 -20.27 -10.27
N ASP A 126 -35.25 -20.31 -11.41
CA ASP A 126 -35.51 -19.52 -12.61
C ASP A 126 -36.69 -20.08 -13.41
N GLY A 127 -37.03 -19.43 -14.53
CA GLY A 127 -38.11 -19.91 -15.39
C GLY A 127 -38.65 -18.86 -16.35
N ARG A 128 -39.80 -19.17 -16.96
CA ARG A 128 -40.48 -18.33 -17.94
C ARG A 128 -41.96 -18.20 -17.61
N LEU A 129 -42.48 -16.99 -17.74
CA LEU A 129 -43.91 -16.75 -17.87
C LEU A 129 -44.21 -16.21 -19.26
N GLU A 130 -45.30 -16.68 -19.85
CA GLU A 130 -45.76 -16.29 -21.18
C GLU A 130 -47.22 -15.83 -21.09
N GLY A 131 -47.44 -14.53 -21.27
CA GLY A 131 -48.79 -13.97 -21.38
C GLY A 131 -49.32 -14.12 -22.80
N GLN A 132 -50.42 -14.84 -22.97
CA GLN A 132 -51.04 -15.12 -24.27
C GLN A 132 -52.41 -14.44 -24.40
N GLY A 133 -52.74 -13.96 -25.60
CA GLY A 133 -54.03 -13.32 -25.86
C GLY A 133 -54.36 -13.15 -27.34
N ALA A 134 -55.66 -13.02 -27.63
CA ALA A 134 -56.16 -12.71 -28.99
C ALA A 134 -55.80 -11.28 -29.43
N THR A 135 -55.58 -10.38 -28.47
CA THR A 135 -55.04 -9.03 -28.72
C THR A 135 -53.75 -8.85 -27.94
N TYR A 136 -52.87 -7.99 -28.45
CA TYR A 136 -51.61 -7.69 -27.79
C TYR A 136 -51.81 -7.12 -26.39
N THR A 137 -52.83 -6.27 -26.19
CA THR A 137 -53.16 -5.72 -24.88
C THR A 137 -53.46 -6.80 -23.85
N VAL A 138 -54.24 -7.83 -24.21
CA VAL A 138 -54.58 -8.96 -23.32
C VAL A 138 -53.32 -9.77 -22.96
N ALA A 139 -52.49 -10.11 -23.95
CA ALA A 139 -51.22 -10.81 -23.74
C ALA A 139 -50.27 -10.01 -22.83
N ARG A 140 -50.09 -8.72 -23.14
CA ARG A 140 -49.20 -7.81 -22.40
C ARG A 140 -49.65 -7.53 -20.97
N GLN A 141 -50.95 -7.54 -20.70
CA GLN A 141 -51.52 -7.36 -19.36
C GLN A 141 -51.57 -8.66 -18.56
N GLY A 142 -51.31 -9.82 -19.18
CA GLY A 142 -51.46 -11.11 -18.52
C GLY A 142 -52.92 -11.41 -18.12
N THR A 143 -53.90 -10.80 -18.80
CA THR A 143 -55.34 -11.02 -18.52
C THR A 143 -55.93 -12.16 -19.35
N GLY A 144 -55.17 -12.71 -20.29
CA GLY A 144 -55.48 -13.96 -20.99
C GLY A 144 -54.89 -15.17 -20.26
N THR A 145 -54.37 -16.13 -21.03
CA THR A 145 -53.70 -17.31 -20.45
C THR A 145 -52.26 -16.95 -20.09
N ILE A 146 -51.84 -17.22 -18.86
CA ILE A 146 -50.43 -17.16 -18.48
C ILE A 146 -49.90 -18.60 -18.43
N GLN A 147 -48.95 -18.91 -19.30
CA GLN A 147 -48.22 -20.18 -19.23
C GLN A 147 -46.97 -20.01 -18.37
N ILE A 148 -46.63 -21.05 -17.61
CA ILE A 148 -45.42 -21.12 -16.80
C ILE A 148 -44.57 -22.31 -17.26
N ASP A 149 -43.27 -22.07 -17.38
CA ASP A 149 -42.27 -23.12 -17.60
C ASP A 149 -41.08 -22.88 -16.66
N THR A 150 -40.94 -23.74 -15.65
CA THR A 150 -39.83 -23.75 -14.68
C THR A 150 -38.87 -24.89 -14.90
N THR A 151 -38.95 -25.61 -16.03
CA THR A 151 -38.14 -26.81 -16.29
C THR A 151 -37.43 -26.79 -17.64
N GLY A 152 -37.79 -25.85 -18.52
CA GLY A 152 -37.17 -25.71 -19.83
C GLY A 152 -35.70 -25.33 -19.73
N VAL A 153 -34.83 -26.09 -20.41
CA VAL A 153 -33.37 -25.83 -20.51
C VAL A 153 -33.01 -24.60 -21.37
N THR A 154 -33.99 -24.08 -22.11
CA THR A 154 -33.90 -22.81 -22.81
C THR A 154 -35.21 -22.06 -22.65
N SER A 155 -35.14 -20.74 -22.56
CA SER A 155 -36.32 -19.90 -22.45
C SER A 155 -36.14 -18.61 -23.24
N ALA A 156 -37.26 -17.97 -23.56
CA ALA A 156 -37.31 -16.81 -24.43
C ALA A 156 -37.54 -15.53 -23.64
N THR A 157 -36.90 -14.45 -24.09
CA THR A 157 -37.27 -13.08 -23.74
C THR A 157 -37.68 -12.36 -25.02
N GLY A 158 -38.84 -11.70 -25.01
CA GLY A 158 -39.34 -11.05 -26.21
C GLY A 158 -40.85 -11.09 -26.34
N GLN A 159 -41.32 -11.01 -27.57
CA GLN A 159 -42.72 -11.12 -27.91
C GLN A 159 -42.89 -11.77 -29.29
N PHE A 160 -44.09 -12.27 -29.56
CA PHE A 160 -44.37 -13.05 -30.75
C PHE A 160 -45.81 -12.84 -31.19
N PHE A 161 -46.02 -12.76 -32.50
CA PHE A 161 -47.33 -12.86 -33.13
C PHE A 161 -47.33 -13.94 -34.23
N SER A 162 -48.36 -14.79 -34.23
CA SER A 162 -48.67 -15.68 -35.36
C SER A 162 -50.19 -15.72 -35.62
N SER A 163 -50.93 -16.34 -34.71
CA SER A 163 -52.40 -16.31 -34.61
C SER A 163 -52.86 -15.79 -33.25
N THR A 164 -51.98 -15.82 -32.26
CA THR A 164 -52.13 -15.25 -30.91
C THR A 164 -50.90 -14.39 -30.61
N TYR A 165 -51.06 -13.42 -29.71
CA TYR A 165 -49.96 -12.63 -29.18
C TYR A 165 -49.38 -13.33 -27.96
N SER A 166 -48.05 -13.40 -27.87
CA SER A 166 -47.30 -13.90 -26.71
C SER A 166 -46.31 -12.83 -26.23
N CYS A 167 -46.25 -12.61 -24.92
CA CYS A 167 -45.23 -11.79 -24.27
C CYS A 167 -44.43 -12.66 -23.31
N TYR A 168 -43.13 -12.84 -23.57
CA TYR A 168 -42.25 -13.68 -22.77
C TYR A 168 -41.49 -12.88 -21.73
N GLN A 169 -41.61 -13.30 -20.47
CA GLN A 169 -40.81 -12.82 -19.33
C GLN A 169 -39.99 -13.97 -18.80
N GLN A 170 -38.68 -13.79 -18.72
CA GLN A 170 -37.78 -14.80 -18.17
C GLN A 170 -37.26 -14.32 -16.82
N PHE A 171 -37.26 -15.20 -15.83
CA PHE A 171 -36.94 -14.91 -14.43
C PHE A 171 -35.64 -15.60 -14.10
N TRP A 172 -34.75 -14.95 -13.35
CA TRP A 172 -33.39 -15.41 -13.07
C TRP A 172 -33.02 -15.22 -11.60
N SER A 173 -32.55 -16.29 -10.95
CA SER A 173 -32.15 -16.26 -9.54
C SER A 173 -30.67 -16.59 -9.41
N PHE A 174 -29.94 -15.79 -8.63
CA PHE A 174 -28.52 -15.98 -8.36
C PHE A 174 -28.28 -15.92 -6.85
N ASP A 175 -27.71 -16.96 -6.26
CA ASP A 175 -27.35 -16.97 -4.85
C ASP A 175 -26.04 -16.23 -4.59
N THR A 176 -26.16 -15.01 -4.06
CA THR A 176 -25.06 -14.12 -3.72
C THR A 176 -24.76 -14.13 -2.22
N SER A 177 -25.30 -15.09 -1.45
CA SER A 177 -25.15 -15.15 0.02
C SER A 177 -23.71 -15.40 0.52
N ALA A 178 -22.77 -15.67 -0.39
CA ALA A 178 -21.34 -15.74 -0.11
C ALA A 178 -20.68 -14.36 0.05
N ILE A 179 -21.34 -13.30 -0.40
CA ILE A 179 -20.83 -11.93 -0.35
C ILE A 179 -21.18 -11.38 1.03
N THR A 180 -20.18 -10.89 1.75
CA THR A 180 -20.42 -10.36 3.11
C THR A 180 -20.96 -8.93 3.06
N ASP A 181 -21.70 -8.49 4.07
CA ASP A 181 -22.18 -7.10 4.15
C ASP A 181 -21.02 -6.07 4.16
N THR A 182 -19.85 -6.48 4.67
CA THR A 182 -18.63 -5.66 4.70
C THR A 182 -17.87 -5.60 3.38
N ASP A 183 -18.26 -6.43 2.41
CA ASP A 183 -17.68 -6.49 1.08
C ASP A 183 -18.08 -5.25 0.28
N GLU A 184 -17.14 -4.67 -0.47
CA GLU A 184 -17.43 -3.56 -1.36
C GLU A 184 -17.63 -4.12 -2.77
N VAL A 185 -18.82 -3.98 -3.34
CA VAL A 185 -19.07 -4.40 -4.72
C VAL A 185 -18.90 -3.19 -5.62
N THR A 186 -17.95 -3.26 -6.55
CA THR A 186 -17.62 -2.17 -7.48
C THR A 186 -18.18 -2.40 -8.88
N GLY A 187 -18.61 -3.62 -9.20
CA GLY A 187 -19.25 -3.95 -10.46
C GLY A 187 -20.06 -5.23 -10.39
N VAL A 188 -21.15 -5.29 -11.15
CA VAL A 188 -21.93 -6.50 -11.39
C VAL A 188 -22.24 -6.57 -12.88
N THR A 189 -21.98 -7.69 -13.53
CA THR A 189 -22.26 -7.93 -14.94
C THR A 189 -23.14 -9.16 -15.07
N LEU A 190 -24.32 -9.00 -15.68
CA LEU A 190 -25.17 -10.13 -16.09
C LEU A 190 -24.69 -10.68 -17.43
N GLU A 191 -24.45 -11.97 -17.49
CA GLU A 191 -24.07 -12.68 -18.72
C GLU A 191 -25.05 -13.83 -18.98
N LEU A 192 -25.69 -13.81 -20.14
CA LEU A 192 -26.62 -14.86 -20.57
C LEU A 192 -26.13 -15.55 -21.83
N TYR A 193 -26.21 -16.88 -21.87
CA TYR A 193 -25.80 -17.68 -23.03
C TYR A 193 -26.93 -17.78 -24.04
N GLN A 194 -26.77 -17.16 -25.21
CA GLN A 194 -27.79 -17.15 -26.25
C GLN A 194 -27.78 -18.49 -27.02
N THR A 195 -28.93 -19.17 -27.07
CA THR A 195 -29.11 -20.45 -27.78
C THR A 195 -29.91 -20.31 -29.07
N GLY A 196 -30.71 -19.25 -29.20
CA GLY A 196 -31.55 -19.00 -30.38
C GLY A 196 -32.02 -17.56 -30.48
N GLN A 197 -32.57 -17.19 -31.63
CA GLN A 197 -33.31 -15.94 -31.81
C GLN A 197 -34.22 -15.99 -33.04
N ASN A 198 -35.27 -15.17 -33.02
CA ASN A 198 -36.01 -14.81 -34.20
C ASN A 198 -36.40 -13.33 -34.09
N LEU A 199 -35.87 -12.51 -35.00
CA LEU A 199 -35.99 -11.05 -34.96
C LEU A 199 -36.66 -10.50 -36.23
N THR A 200 -37.48 -11.32 -36.92
CA THR A 200 -38.18 -10.91 -38.15
C THR A 200 -39.14 -9.74 -37.91
N GLY A 201 -39.74 -9.65 -36.72
CA GLY A 201 -40.57 -8.52 -36.27
C GLY A 201 -39.78 -7.25 -35.91
N GLY A 202 -38.45 -7.30 -36.01
CA GLY A 202 -37.54 -6.20 -35.74
C GLY A 202 -36.78 -6.34 -34.42
N ASN A 203 -35.75 -5.49 -34.28
CA ASN A 203 -34.91 -5.45 -33.08
C ASN A 203 -35.61 -4.80 -31.89
N PHE A 204 -35.15 -5.16 -30.69
CA PHE A 204 -35.55 -4.55 -29.43
C PHE A 204 -34.37 -4.52 -28.44
N THR A 205 -34.60 -3.98 -27.24
CA THR A 205 -33.63 -4.05 -26.15
C THR A 205 -34.13 -5.05 -25.12
N VAL A 206 -33.31 -6.04 -24.79
CA VAL A 206 -33.55 -6.89 -23.63
C VAL A 206 -33.25 -6.08 -22.37
N GLU A 207 -34.24 -5.93 -21.51
CA GLU A 207 -34.15 -5.17 -20.26
C GLU A 207 -34.19 -6.14 -19.07
N ALA A 208 -33.11 -6.21 -18.31
CA ALA A 208 -33.02 -6.93 -17.04
C ALA A 208 -33.45 -6.01 -15.90
N ARG A 209 -34.56 -6.32 -15.24
CA ARG A 209 -35.18 -5.50 -14.21
C ARG A 209 -35.27 -6.24 -12.89
N GLU A 210 -35.05 -5.53 -11.80
CA GLU A 210 -35.15 -6.10 -10.46
C GLU A 210 -36.59 -6.50 -10.17
N PHE A 211 -36.76 -7.74 -9.72
CA PHE A 211 -38.05 -8.24 -9.27
C PHE A 211 -37.84 -9.51 -8.46
N ASP A 212 -38.21 -9.44 -7.18
CA ASP A 212 -38.19 -10.59 -6.28
C ASP A 212 -39.58 -11.23 -6.21
N TRP A 213 -39.70 -12.46 -6.72
CA TRP A 213 -40.92 -13.28 -6.67
C TRP A 213 -40.92 -14.29 -5.50
N GLY A 214 -39.92 -14.23 -4.61
CA GLY A 214 -39.78 -15.19 -3.52
C GLY A 214 -39.25 -16.54 -3.97
N THR A 215 -39.69 -17.63 -3.34
CA THR A 215 -39.05 -18.96 -3.45
C THR A 215 -39.50 -19.77 -4.66
N SER A 216 -40.65 -19.46 -5.26
CA SER A 216 -41.23 -20.26 -6.33
C SER A 216 -41.92 -19.36 -7.33
N LEU A 217 -41.61 -19.55 -8.61
CA LEU A 217 -42.25 -18.84 -9.70
C LEU A 217 -43.67 -19.37 -9.91
N THR A 218 -44.64 -18.48 -9.99
CA THR A 218 -46.05 -18.78 -10.23
C THR A 218 -46.61 -17.86 -11.31
N THR A 219 -47.81 -18.15 -11.81
CA THR A 219 -48.46 -17.27 -12.81
C THR A 219 -48.81 -15.88 -12.26
N ALA A 220 -48.92 -15.72 -10.94
CA ALA A 220 -49.15 -14.43 -10.29
C ALA A 220 -47.93 -13.48 -10.38
N ASP A 221 -46.76 -14.03 -10.71
CA ASP A 221 -45.52 -13.26 -10.81
C ASP A 221 -45.39 -12.52 -12.14
N PHE A 222 -46.24 -12.81 -13.13
CA PHE A 222 -46.26 -12.11 -14.40
C PHE A 222 -46.46 -10.60 -14.18
N ARG A 223 -45.55 -9.80 -14.74
CA ARG A 223 -45.61 -8.35 -14.62
C ARG A 223 -46.31 -7.76 -15.83
N GLN A 224 -47.31 -6.91 -15.61
CA GLN A 224 -47.97 -6.23 -16.73
C GLN A 224 -46.97 -5.34 -17.48
N GLY A 225 -47.06 -5.28 -18.81
CA GLY A 225 -46.11 -4.48 -19.59
C GLY A 225 -46.04 -3.00 -19.15
N SER A 226 -47.15 -2.43 -18.67
CA SER A 226 -47.20 -1.05 -18.17
C SER A 226 -46.51 -0.85 -16.82
N THR A 227 -46.38 -1.89 -16.01
CA THR A 227 -45.69 -1.81 -14.70
C THR A 227 -44.20 -2.08 -14.81
N LEU A 228 -43.69 -2.58 -15.95
CA LEU A 228 -42.26 -2.85 -16.11
C LEU A 228 -41.40 -1.60 -15.93
N ALA A 229 -41.89 -0.43 -16.32
CA ALA A 229 -41.15 0.83 -16.18
C ALA A 229 -40.91 1.26 -14.71
N SER A 230 -41.73 0.78 -13.76
CA SER A 230 -41.55 1.09 -12.34
C SER A 230 -40.54 0.19 -11.63
N LEU A 231 -40.12 -0.91 -12.27
CA LEU A 231 -39.07 -1.79 -11.73
C LEU A 231 -37.69 -1.19 -12.03
N PRO A 232 -36.75 -1.19 -11.08
CA PRO A 232 -35.38 -0.76 -11.33
C PRO A 232 -34.75 -1.50 -12.51
N LEU A 233 -34.19 -0.76 -13.47
CA LEU A 233 -33.44 -1.35 -14.58
C LEU A 233 -32.02 -1.66 -14.09
N LEU A 234 -31.64 -2.93 -14.06
CA LEU A 234 -30.33 -3.38 -13.58
C LEU A 234 -29.31 -3.50 -14.71
N ALA A 235 -29.73 -4.01 -15.87
CA ALA A 235 -28.86 -4.14 -17.04
C ALA A 235 -29.67 -4.18 -18.34
N SER A 236 -29.03 -3.97 -19.48
CA SER A 236 -29.68 -4.10 -20.79
C SER A 236 -28.73 -4.48 -21.92
N ILE A 237 -29.27 -5.04 -23.00
CA ILE A 237 -28.53 -5.27 -24.24
C ILE A 237 -29.47 -5.11 -25.46
N ALA A 238 -28.99 -4.47 -26.52
CA ALA A 238 -29.73 -4.37 -27.78
C ALA A 238 -29.60 -5.66 -28.59
N THR A 239 -30.71 -6.23 -29.07
CA THR A 239 -30.68 -7.46 -29.89
C THR A 239 -29.97 -7.26 -31.22
N SER A 240 -29.87 -6.02 -31.72
CA SER A 240 -29.08 -5.69 -32.91
C SER A 240 -27.58 -5.95 -32.73
N GLY A 241 -27.09 -5.98 -31.49
CA GLY A 241 -25.71 -6.38 -31.15
C GLY A 241 -25.56 -7.89 -30.91
N MET A 242 -26.66 -8.64 -30.87
CA MET A 242 -26.69 -10.08 -30.63
C MET A 242 -26.57 -10.83 -31.97
N GLY A 243 -25.34 -10.89 -32.49
CA GLY A 243 -25.01 -11.57 -33.75
C GLY A 243 -25.02 -13.09 -33.64
N THR A 244 -23.86 -13.68 -33.34
CA THR A 244 -23.64 -15.14 -33.35
C THR A 244 -24.34 -15.84 -32.18
N LEU A 245 -25.02 -16.95 -32.48
CA LEU A 245 -25.61 -17.85 -31.49
C LEU A 245 -24.54 -18.65 -30.73
N ASN A 246 -24.94 -19.31 -29.65
CA ASN A 246 -24.12 -20.23 -28.85
C ASN A 246 -22.92 -19.55 -28.18
N ARG A 247 -23.16 -18.40 -27.56
CA ARG A 247 -22.17 -17.67 -26.74
C ARG A 247 -22.83 -16.82 -25.67
N TYR A 248 -22.03 -16.43 -24.67
CA TYR A 248 -22.42 -15.43 -23.69
C TYR A 248 -22.48 -14.04 -24.30
N TYR A 249 -23.46 -13.27 -23.83
CA TYR A 249 -23.57 -11.85 -24.03
C TYR A 249 -23.56 -11.14 -22.68
N ALA A 250 -22.58 -10.25 -22.48
CA ALA A 250 -22.52 -9.38 -21.33
C ALA A 250 -23.49 -8.21 -21.52
N PHE A 251 -24.39 -8.03 -20.56
CA PHE A 251 -25.32 -6.91 -20.55
C PHE A 251 -24.61 -5.66 -20.04
N THR A 252 -25.01 -4.49 -20.53
CA THR A 252 -24.57 -3.20 -19.97
C THR A 252 -25.32 -2.93 -18.68
N SER A 253 -24.61 -3.01 -17.55
CA SER A 253 -25.17 -2.76 -16.22
C SER A 253 -25.41 -1.27 -15.94
N THR A 254 -26.36 -0.99 -15.06
CA THR A 254 -26.61 0.34 -14.49
C THR A 254 -26.06 0.41 -13.06
N SER A 255 -25.97 1.61 -12.49
CA SER A 255 -25.58 1.79 -11.08
C SER A 255 -26.57 1.18 -10.10
N ALA A 256 -27.84 0.98 -10.48
CA ALA A 256 -28.86 0.35 -9.64
C ALA A 256 -28.52 -1.11 -9.30
N PHE A 257 -27.71 -1.78 -10.13
CA PHE A 257 -27.27 -3.16 -9.86
C PHE A 257 -26.43 -3.25 -8.58
N LEU A 258 -25.63 -2.24 -8.25
CA LEU A 258 -24.80 -2.22 -7.03
C LEU A 258 -25.63 -2.18 -5.74
N THR A 259 -26.90 -1.82 -5.84
CA THR A 259 -27.84 -1.71 -4.72
C THR A 259 -29.04 -2.65 -4.87
N ALA A 260 -28.97 -3.63 -5.78
CA ALA A 260 -30.05 -4.60 -5.95
C ALA A 260 -30.27 -5.40 -4.66
N SER A 261 -31.54 -5.69 -4.36
CA SER A 261 -31.93 -6.51 -3.22
C SER A 261 -31.27 -7.88 -3.28
N GLY A 262 -30.80 -8.37 -2.13
CA GLY A 262 -30.16 -9.68 -2.01
C GLY A 262 -28.70 -9.76 -2.42
N LEU A 263 -28.11 -8.73 -3.07
CA LEU A 263 -26.73 -8.77 -3.58
C LEU A 263 -25.67 -9.17 -2.54
N LYS A 264 -25.87 -8.81 -1.26
CA LYS A 264 -24.97 -9.21 -0.15
C LYS A 264 -25.65 -10.08 0.92
N THR A 265 -26.97 -10.25 0.84
CA THR A 265 -27.76 -10.79 1.95
C THR A 265 -28.55 -12.04 1.57
N GLY A 266 -28.50 -12.48 0.31
CA GLY A 266 -29.27 -13.64 -0.14
C GLY A 266 -29.17 -13.84 -1.64
N SER A 267 -30.31 -13.89 -2.32
CA SER A 267 -30.38 -14.08 -3.78
C SER A 267 -30.71 -12.79 -4.50
N VAL A 268 -29.98 -12.50 -5.57
CA VAL A 268 -30.41 -11.51 -6.56
C VAL A 268 -31.43 -12.17 -7.47
N ARG A 269 -32.61 -11.55 -7.58
CA ARG A 269 -33.69 -11.99 -8.47
C ARG A 269 -34.07 -10.88 -9.43
N LEU A 270 -34.15 -11.22 -10.71
CA LEU A 270 -34.46 -10.29 -11.78
C LEU A 270 -35.28 -10.97 -12.87
N LEU A 271 -35.94 -10.17 -13.70
CA LEU A 271 -36.62 -10.63 -14.89
C LEU A 271 -36.10 -9.92 -16.15
N THR A 272 -36.03 -10.62 -17.27
CA THR A 272 -35.73 -10.04 -18.58
C THR A 272 -36.99 -9.92 -19.44
N THR A 273 -37.15 -8.75 -20.05
CA THR A 273 -38.28 -8.41 -20.93
C THR A 273 -37.80 -7.69 -22.19
N SER A 274 -38.67 -7.60 -23.19
CA SER A 274 -38.46 -6.69 -24.32
C SER A 274 -38.84 -5.26 -23.96
N SER A 275 -38.02 -4.29 -24.38
CA SER A 275 -38.38 -2.87 -24.31
C SER A 275 -39.69 -2.55 -25.04
N LYS A 276 -40.06 -3.32 -26.08
CA LYS A 276 -41.35 -3.18 -26.79
C LYS A 276 -42.55 -3.64 -25.95
N GLN A 277 -42.36 -4.65 -25.09
CA GLN A 277 -43.37 -5.03 -24.10
C GLN A 277 -43.59 -3.89 -23.12
N ARG A 278 -42.54 -3.24 -22.65
CA ARG A 278 -42.66 -2.07 -21.78
C ARG A 278 -43.36 -0.89 -22.48
N THR A 279 -42.95 -0.54 -23.69
CA THR A 279 -43.53 0.61 -24.44
C THR A 279 -44.90 0.33 -25.04
N GLY A 280 -45.35 -0.92 -25.08
CA GLY A 280 -46.65 -1.27 -25.67
C GLY A 280 -46.64 -1.32 -27.19
N THR A 281 -45.48 -1.49 -27.81
CA THR A 281 -45.37 -1.73 -29.26
C THR A 281 -45.71 -3.19 -29.54
N ALA A 282 -46.75 -3.47 -30.32
CA ALA A 282 -47.16 -4.84 -30.65
C ALA A 282 -46.20 -5.50 -31.65
N PRO A 283 -45.91 -6.81 -31.54
CA PRO A 283 -45.19 -7.54 -32.56
C PRO A 283 -46.02 -7.65 -33.84
N THR A 284 -45.36 -7.51 -35.00
CA THR A 284 -45.94 -7.87 -36.31
C THR A 284 -45.56 -9.29 -36.73
N ASP A 285 -44.51 -9.86 -36.14
CA ASP A 285 -44.00 -11.22 -36.35
C ASP A 285 -43.23 -11.66 -35.08
N ARG A 286 -42.41 -12.69 -35.17
CA ARG A 286 -41.50 -13.17 -34.11
C ARG A 286 -40.42 -12.14 -33.81
N GLU A 287 -40.32 -11.75 -32.55
CA GLU A 287 -39.25 -10.89 -32.03
C GLU A 287 -38.85 -11.31 -30.61
N PHE A 288 -38.05 -12.37 -30.53
CA PHE A 288 -37.54 -12.91 -29.29
C PHE A 288 -36.10 -13.42 -29.42
N VAL A 289 -35.41 -13.46 -28.28
CA VAL A 289 -34.11 -14.14 -28.12
C VAL A 289 -34.30 -15.28 -27.12
N GLN A 290 -33.57 -16.38 -27.32
CA GLN A 290 -33.57 -17.52 -26.41
C GLN A 290 -32.24 -17.62 -25.69
N PHE A 291 -32.31 -17.86 -24.39
CA PHE A 291 -31.17 -18.06 -23.52
C PHE A 291 -31.24 -19.43 -22.86
N ALA A 292 -30.08 -20.03 -22.59
CA ALA A 292 -29.98 -21.18 -21.70
C ALA A 292 -30.44 -20.76 -20.28
N THR A 293 -31.18 -21.65 -19.62
CA THR A 293 -31.63 -21.48 -18.23
C THR A 293 -30.69 -22.23 -17.29
N ALA A 294 -30.84 -22.00 -16.00
CA ALA A 294 -30.17 -22.78 -14.98
C ALA A 294 -30.66 -24.24 -14.93
N GLU A 295 -31.70 -24.61 -15.69
CA GLU A 295 -32.12 -26.01 -15.90
C GLU A 295 -31.25 -26.76 -16.92
N ALA A 296 -30.42 -26.06 -17.70
CA ALA A 296 -29.20 -26.63 -18.26
C ALA A 296 -28.16 -26.98 -17.16
N SER A 297 -28.58 -26.93 -15.89
CA SER A 297 -27.83 -26.91 -14.66
C SER A 297 -26.57 -27.74 -14.64
N GLY A 298 -25.51 -27.08 -14.20
CA GLY A 298 -24.21 -27.68 -14.14
C GLY A 298 -23.52 -27.63 -15.48
N THR A 299 -23.93 -26.81 -16.44
CA THR A 299 -23.16 -26.61 -17.68
C THR A 299 -22.40 -25.31 -17.66
N THR A 300 -21.37 -25.20 -18.50
CA THR A 300 -20.72 -23.91 -18.79
C THR A 300 -21.60 -22.95 -19.59
N THR A 301 -22.87 -23.26 -19.84
CA THR A 301 -23.85 -22.37 -20.52
C THR A 301 -24.89 -21.77 -19.58
N ASP A 302 -24.86 -22.15 -18.29
CA ASP A 302 -25.77 -21.63 -17.27
C ASP A 302 -25.69 -20.09 -17.18
N PRO A 303 -26.81 -19.38 -16.93
CA PRO A 303 -26.78 -17.94 -16.73
C PRO A 303 -25.84 -17.59 -15.56
N LYS A 304 -25.13 -16.45 -15.64
CA LYS A 304 -24.20 -16.07 -14.56
C LYS A 304 -24.16 -14.56 -14.29
N LEU A 305 -23.81 -14.24 -13.05
CA LEU A 305 -23.32 -12.92 -12.65
C LEU A 305 -21.81 -12.97 -12.47
N THR A 306 -21.11 -11.98 -13.01
CA THR A 306 -19.72 -11.68 -12.65
C THR A 306 -19.72 -10.44 -11.77
N ILE A 307 -19.27 -10.60 -10.53
CA ILE A 307 -19.26 -9.57 -9.49
C ILE A 307 -17.82 -9.18 -9.21
N THR A 308 -17.52 -7.90 -9.38
CA THR A 308 -16.22 -7.32 -9.06
C THR A 308 -16.28 -6.67 -7.69
N HIS A 309 -15.33 -7.02 -6.83
CA HIS A 309 -15.17 -6.51 -5.49
C HIS A 309 -14.14 -5.38 -5.47
N GLY A 310 -14.28 -4.45 -4.54
CA GLY A 310 -13.23 -3.52 -4.17
C GLY A 310 -12.08 -4.31 -3.54
N ASP A 311 -10.87 -3.74 -3.56
CA ASP A 311 -9.78 -4.32 -2.80
C ASP A 311 -10.18 -4.31 -1.31
N PRO A 312 -10.28 -5.48 -0.65
CA PRO A 312 -10.71 -5.55 0.74
C PRO A 312 -9.77 -4.81 1.68
N ASN A 313 -8.56 -4.47 1.22
CA ASN A 313 -7.58 -3.70 1.95
C ASN A 313 -7.46 -2.24 1.50
N ALA A 314 -8.20 -1.81 0.48
CA ALA A 314 -8.21 -0.40 0.10
C ALA A 314 -8.68 0.45 1.28
N VAL A 315 -8.06 1.61 1.42
CA VAL A 315 -8.52 2.61 2.38
C VAL A 315 -9.88 3.11 1.91
N ARG A 316 -10.89 3.00 2.78
CA ARG A 316 -12.26 3.42 2.46
C ARG A 316 -12.85 4.29 3.54
N PHE A 317 -13.65 5.26 3.12
CA PHE A 317 -14.43 6.11 4.02
C PHE A 317 -15.57 5.31 4.67
N ILE A 318 -15.74 5.46 5.97
CA ILE A 318 -16.77 4.76 6.76
C ILE A 318 -17.91 5.68 7.15
N GLY A 319 -17.58 6.90 7.55
CA GLY A 319 -18.56 7.85 8.02
C GLY A 319 -17.92 9.14 8.49
N ALA A 320 -18.77 10.15 8.67
CA ALA A 320 -18.38 11.42 9.22
C ALA A 320 -19.40 11.84 10.29
N SER A 321 -19.00 12.76 11.15
CA SER A 321 -19.83 13.33 12.19
C SER A 321 -19.37 14.74 12.50
N HIS A 322 -20.32 15.55 12.96
CA HIS A 322 -20.10 16.95 13.30
C HIS A 322 -20.66 17.24 14.71
N ALA A 323 -19.97 18.10 15.45
CA ALA A 323 -20.47 18.68 16.68
C ALA A 323 -20.06 20.15 16.81
N ASN A 324 -21.04 21.03 17.08
CA ASN A 324 -20.81 22.41 17.54
C ASN A 324 -20.40 22.44 19.03
N SER A 325 -19.50 21.54 19.42
CA SER A 325 -18.97 21.41 20.78
C SER A 325 -17.59 20.76 20.77
N LEU A 326 -16.87 20.83 21.90
CA LEU A 326 -15.65 20.04 22.13
C LEU A 326 -15.94 18.60 22.57
N ASN A 327 -17.20 18.17 22.55
CA ASN A 327 -17.56 16.76 22.66
C ASN A 327 -17.91 16.28 21.26
N GLY A 328 -16.94 15.64 20.59
CA GLY A 328 -17.18 15.07 19.27
C GLY A 328 -18.17 13.92 19.34
N VAL A 329 -18.77 13.65 18.18
CA VAL A 329 -19.67 12.51 18.00
C VAL A 329 -18.90 11.42 17.27
N MET A 330 -19.14 10.15 17.59
CA MET A 330 -18.52 9.05 16.85
C MET A 330 -19.21 8.90 15.49
N PRO A 331 -18.47 8.82 14.36
CA PRO A 331 -19.08 8.46 13.09
C PRO A 331 -19.79 7.11 13.16
N SER A 332 -20.95 7.00 12.52
CA SER A 332 -21.70 5.74 12.43
C SER A 332 -20.88 4.64 11.74
N ASN A 333 -21.13 3.37 12.09
CA ASN A 333 -20.52 2.17 11.48
C ASN A 333 -19.00 2.02 11.68
N THR A 334 -18.41 2.83 12.56
CA THR A 334 -17.01 2.65 12.98
C THR A 334 -16.85 1.33 13.73
N GLN A 335 -15.69 0.68 13.58
CA GLN A 335 -15.27 -0.53 14.30
C GLN A 335 -13.85 -0.40 14.86
N SER A 336 -13.38 -1.39 15.63
CA SER A 336 -11.97 -1.47 16.05
C SER A 336 -11.06 -1.56 14.83
N GLY A 337 -9.95 -0.82 14.85
CA GLY A 337 -8.99 -0.72 13.75
C GLY A 337 -9.30 0.39 12.74
N ASP A 338 -10.47 1.02 12.79
CA ASP A 338 -10.75 2.18 11.93
C ASP A 338 -9.91 3.39 12.40
N MET A 339 -9.34 4.13 11.45
CA MET A 339 -8.68 5.41 11.72
C MET A 339 -9.71 6.52 11.80
N LEU A 340 -9.67 7.30 12.86
CA LEU A 340 -10.43 8.54 13.00
C LEU A 340 -9.50 9.72 12.78
N ILE A 341 -9.96 10.71 12.00
CA ILE A 341 -9.27 12.00 11.82
C ILE A 341 -10.25 13.08 12.26
N ALA A 342 -9.81 13.93 13.18
CA ALA A 342 -10.60 15.04 13.70
C ALA A 342 -9.97 16.38 13.28
N ILE A 343 -10.79 17.30 12.78
CA ILE A 343 -10.45 18.72 12.64
C ILE A 343 -11.27 19.51 13.65
N ILE A 344 -10.58 20.38 14.37
CA ILE A 344 -11.12 21.07 15.53
C ILE A 344 -10.83 22.54 15.38
N GLN A 345 -11.82 23.36 15.68
CA GLN A 345 -11.72 24.80 15.74
C GLN A 345 -12.23 25.29 17.09
N ALA A 346 -11.47 26.16 17.76
CA ALA A 346 -11.87 26.81 19.01
C ALA A 346 -11.15 28.15 19.17
N SER A 347 -11.57 29.02 20.08
CA SER A 347 -10.90 30.32 20.29
C SER A 347 -9.60 30.24 21.11
N GLN A 348 -9.19 29.04 21.51
CA GLN A 348 -7.91 28.70 22.12
C GLN A 348 -7.42 27.36 21.53
N PRO A 349 -6.11 27.09 21.50
CA PRO A 349 -5.60 25.81 21.00
C PRO A 349 -6.16 24.63 21.82
N PRO A 350 -6.98 23.73 21.23
CA PRO A 350 -7.55 22.62 21.96
C PRO A 350 -6.46 21.59 22.28
N THR A 351 -6.57 20.96 23.46
CA THR A 351 -5.73 19.82 23.85
C THR A 351 -6.49 18.54 23.56
N GLY A 352 -5.85 17.65 22.78
CA GLY A 352 -6.43 16.36 22.39
C GLY A 352 -6.67 15.43 23.59
N PRO A 353 -7.72 14.59 23.56
CA PRO A 353 -7.94 13.55 24.53
C PRO A 353 -6.80 12.53 24.55
N THR A 354 -6.73 11.72 25.61
CA THR A 354 -5.72 10.66 25.73
C THR A 354 -5.80 9.69 24.55
N GLY A 355 -4.65 9.39 23.94
CA GLY A 355 -4.53 8.46 22.80
C GLY A 355 -4.63 9.11 21.42
N TRP A 356 -5.08 10.36 21.33
CA TRP A 356 -5.06 11.11 20.08
C TRP A 356 -3.67 11.68 19.80
N THR A 357 -3.26 11.65 18.54
CA THR A 357 -1.99 12.22 18.07
C THR A 357 -2.28 13.44 17.20
N LYS A 358 -1.66 14.58 17.53
CA LYS A 358 -1.81 15.82 16.76
C LYS A 358 -1.09 15.69 15.41
N LEU A 359 -1.73 16.16 14.35
CA LEU A 359 -1.17 16.30 13.01
C LEU A 359 -0.91 17.78 12.74
N GLY A 360 0.36 18.13 12.87
CA GLY A 360 0.84 19.47 12.57
C GLY A 360 0.61 20.51 13.64
N ASP A 361 0.80 21.75 13.21
CA ASP A 361 0.81 22.91 14.09
C ASP A 361 -0.58 23.55 14.14
N ASP A 362 -0.79 24.33 15.19
CA ASP A 362 -1.98 25.15 15.31
C ASP A 362 -2.04 26.22 14.20
N ARG A 363 -3.24 26.46 13.68
CA ARG A 363 -3.52 27.50 12.70
C ARG A 363 -4.44 28.53 13.30
N THR A 364 -3.90 29.72 13.55
CA THR A 364 -4.65 30.79 14.20
C THR A 364 -4.97 31.89 13.21
N ALA A 365 -6.26 32.22 13.09
CA ALA A 365 -6.75 33.34 12.31
C ALA A 365 -8.08 33.83 12.93
N ASN A 366 -8.34 35.15 12.85
CA ASN A 366 -9.59 35.75 13.32
C ASN A 366 -9.96 35.46 14.79
N GLY A 367 -8.98 35.22 15.65
CA GLY A 367 -9.20 34.88 17.07
C GLY A 367 -9.61 33.42 17.32
N TYR A 368 -9.57 32.58 16.29
CA TYR A 368 -9.76 31.13 16.40
C TYR A 368 -8.46 30.41 16.07
N THR A 369 -8.33 29.22 16.62
CA THR A 369 -7.26 28.25 16.37
C THR A 369 -7.88 26.96 15.86
N ALA A 370 -7.32 26.43 14.77
CA ALA A 370 -7.68 25.14 14.20
C ALA A 370 -6.50 24.18 14.24
N ASN A 371 -6.78 22.90 14.49
CA ASN A 371 -5.79 21.83 14.40
C ASN A 371 -6.43 20.49 14.01
N VAL A 372 -5.57 19.54 13.63
CA VAL A 372 -5.98 18.23 13.16
C VAL A 372 -5.37 17.16 14.05
N TRP A 373 -6.11 16.08 14.30
CA TRP A 373 -5.71 14.96 15.14
C TRP A 373 -6.10 13.65 14.48
N TYR A 374 -5.44 12.56 14.86
CA TYR A 374 -5.88 11.22 14.51
C TYR A 374 -5.77 10.24 15.68
N ILE A 375 -6.51 9.15 15.57
CA ILE A 375 -6.40 7.97 16.42
C ILE A 375 -6.80 6.73 15.63
N VAL A 376 -6.19 5.58 15.93
CA VAL A 376 -6.72 4.29 15.47
C VAL A 376 -7.59 3.73 16.59
N ARG A 377 -8.86 3.50 16.28
CA ARG A 377 -9.83 3.03 17.27
C ARG A 377 -9.41 1.65 17.80
N GLY A 378 -9.32 1.53 19.12
CA GLY A 378 -9.15 0.24 19.80
C GLY A 378 -10.46 -0.55 19.90
N ALA A 379 -10.47 -1.59 20.75
CA ALA A 379 -11.68 -2.37 21.01
C ALA A 379 -12.81 -1.54 21.67
N SER A 380 -12.44 -0.55 22.49
CA SER A 380 -13.36 0.42 23.07
C SER A 380 -13.43 1.71 22.25
N ASN A 381 -14.51 2.48 22.41
CA ASN A 381 -14.57 3.82 21.85
C ASN A 381 -13.48 4.69 22.49
N PRO A 382 -12.73 5.49 21.71
CA PRO A 382 -11.82 6.48 22.26
C PRO A 382 -12.59 7.61 22.95
N ASP A 383 -11.91 8.33 23.82
CA ASP A 383 -12.39 9.58 24.37
C ASP A 383 -12.51 10.63 23.23
N LEU A 384 -13.65 11.32 23.20
CA LEU A 384 -14.01 12.35 22.21
C LEU A 384 -14.26 13.71 22.90
N SER A 385 -13.72 13.93 24.10
CA SER A 385 -13.84 15.18 24.84
C SER A 385 -12.54 15.97 24.81
N TRP A 386 -12.51 17.04 24.02
CA TRP A 386 -11.37 17.95 23.90
C TRP A 386 -11.37 18.99 25.04
N ALA A 387 -10.17 19.33 25.53
CA ALA A 387 -9.99 20.28 26.63
C ALA A 387 -9.46 21.65 26.15
N ASN A 388 -9.53 22.64 27.06
CA ASN A 388 -9.13 24.05 26.92
C ASN A 388 -10.07 24.90 26.03
N PHE A 389 -10.77 25.84 26.66
CA PHE A 389 -11.98 26.45 26.13
C PHE A 389 -11.78 27.83 25.51
N GLY A 390 -12.64 28.10 24.52
CA GLY A 390 -13.33 29.36 24.46
C GLY A 390 -14.65 29.26 23.69
N VAL A 391 -15.11 30.33 23.04
CA VAL A 391 -16.47 30.41 22.48
C VAL A 391 -16.60 29.67 21.14
N ASN A 392 -17.75 29.02 20.91
CA ASN A 392 -18.18 28.39 19.65
C ASN A 392 -17.20 27.36 19.03
N PRO A 393 -16.85 26.28 19.75
CA PRO A 393 -16.01 25.23 19.17
C PRO A 393 -16.76 24.39 18.13
N SER A 394 -16.03 23.92 17.12
CA SER A 394 -16.51 22.97 16.10
C SER A 394 -15.57 21.78 16.02
N THR A 395 -16.13 20.58 16.03
CA THR A 395 -15.39 19.32 15.90
C THR A 395 -16.01 18.49 14.78
N ASP A 396 -15.23 18.19 13.75
CA ASP A 396 -15.61 17.29 12.68
C ASP A 396 -14.70 16.07 12.67
N ILE A 397 -15.29 14.88 12.65
CA ILE A 397 -14.56 13.61 12.67
C ILE A 397 -14.93 12.81 11.44
N VAL A 398 -13.94 12.29 10.73
CA VAL A 398 -14.09 11.31 9.66
C VAL A 398 -13.43 10.00 10.03
N ALA A 399 -14.01 8.91 9.58
CA ALA A 399 -13.52 7.57 9.82
C ALA A 399 -13.13 6.88 8.50
N TYR A 400 -11.97 6.23 8.51
CA TYR A 400 -11.46 5.43 7.40
C TYR A 400 -11.11 4.01 7.88
N ARG A 401 -11.42 3.01 7.07
CA ARG A 401 -11.07 1.61 7.33
C ARG A 401 -9.91 1.18 6.45
N ASN A 402 -9.12 0.24 6.96
CA ASN A 402 -7.89 -0.28 6.34
C ASN A 402 -6.78 0.76 6.15
N ALA A 403 -6.96 1.99 6.65
CA ALA A 403 -5.87 2.93 6.81
C ALA A 403 -4.84 2.32 7.78
N GLY A 404 -3.55 2.43 7.44
CA GLY A 404 -2.45 2.00 8.30
C GLY A 404 -2.49 2.64 9.70
N SER A 405 -1.61 2.20 10.60
CA SER A 405 -1.68 2.61 12.01
C SER A 405 -1.40 4.10 12.27
N ALA A 406 -0.83 4.81 11.29
CA ALA A 406 -0.63 6.25 11.32
C ALA A 406 -0.79 6.83 9.91
N PRO A 407 -1.27 8.08 9.77
CA PRO A 407 -1.17 8.81 8.52
C PRO A 407 0.27 8.84 8.03
N HIS A 408 0.46 8.57 6.74
CA HIS A 408 1.77 8.32 6.17
C HIS A 408 2.52 9.63 5.89
N VAL A 409 1.82 10.59 5.30
CA VAL A 409 2.34 11.93 5.00
C VAL A 409 1.23 12.92 5.20
N TRP A 410 1.57 14.08 5.73
CA TRP A 410 0.68 15.21 5.69
C TRP A 410 1.44 16.50 5.41
N ALA A 411 0.74 17.49 4.87
CA ALA A 411 1.24 18.83 4.66
C ALA A 411 0.17 19.83 5.10
N GLN A 412 0.59 20.97 5.63
CA GLN A 412 -0.29 22.04 6.07
C GLN A 412 0.03 23.35 5.37
N SER A 413 -1.00 24.11 5.04
CA SER A 413 -0.87 25.46 4.54
C SER A 413 -0.34 26.40 5.62
N SER A 414 0.06 27.61 5.25
CA SER A 414 0.19 28.72 6.21
C SER A 414 -1.17 29.09 6.81
N ALA A 415 -1.17 29.80 7.95
CA ALA A 415 -2.38 30.43 8.46
C ALA A 415 -2.96 31.38 7.40
N GLY A 416 -4.29 31.46 7.29
CA GLY A 416 -4.92 32.33 6.30
C GLY A 416 -4.98 31.77 4.88
N SER A 417 -4.62 30.51 4.65
CA SER A 417 -4.57 29.91 3.30
C SER A 417 -5.62 28.81 3.13
N SER A 418 -6.36 28.87 2.02
CA SER A 418 -7.35 27.85 1.62
C SER A 418 -6.74 26.74 0.74
N VAL A 419 -5.43 26.72 0.58
CA VAL A 419 -4.73 25.78 -0.30
C VAL A 419 -4.13 24.65 0.53
N ALA A 420 -4.73 23.47 0.46
CA ALA A 420 -4.13 22.25 0.97
C ALA A 420 -2.91 21.88 0.10
N PRO A 421 -1.69 21.80 0.68
CA PRO A 421 -0.48 21.61 -0.11
C PRO A 421 -0.45 20.26 -0.83
N SER A 422 0.35 20.15 -1.89
CA SER A 422 0.60 18.87 -2.54
C SER A 422 1.43 17.97 -1.62
N VAL A 423 1.12 16.68 -1.62
CA VAL A 423 1.91 15.61 -0.98
C VAL A 423 2.36 14.63 -2.06
N THR A 424 3.46 13.93 -1.83
CA THR A 424 3.97 12.90 -2.77
C THR A 424 3.81 11.53 -2.13
N THR A 425 3.03 10.68 -2.78
CA THR A 425 2.78 9.30 -2.35
C THR A 425 3.79 8.37 -3.00
N THR A 426 4.22 7.32 -2.30
CA THR A 426 5.14 6.31 -2.85
C THR A 426 4.50 4.92 -2.93
N ALA A 427 3.29 4.78 -2.40
CA ALA A 427 2.36 3.69 -2.63
C ALA A 427 1.22 4.12 -3.55
N ALA A 428 0.80 3.18 -4.40
CA ALA A 428 -0.46 3.29 -5.12
C ALA A 428 -1.64 3.00 -4.19
N SER A 429 -2.87 3.27 -4.66
CA SER A 429 -4.11 2.97 -3.94
C SER A 429 -4.22 3.64 -2.56
N THR A 430 -3.62 4.82 -2.42
CA THR A 430 -3.75 5.65 -1.22
C THR A 430 -5.01 6.53 -1.31
N VAL A 431 -5.42 7.11 -0.19
CA VAL A 431 -6.49 8.12 -0.14
C VAL A 431 -5.88 9.45 0.34
N LEU A 432 -6.02 10.49 -0.47
CA LEU A 432 -5.76 11.86 -0.06
C LEU A 432 -6.99 12.40 0.65
N VAL A 433 -6.84 12.79 1.90
CA VAL A 433 -7.83 13.53 2.67
C VAL A 433 -7.39 14.98 2.75
N ALA A 434 -8.19 15.88 2.19
CA ALA A 434 -8.01 17.31 2.32
C ALA A 434 -8.97 17.86 3.38
N LEU A 435 -8.43 18.64 4.32
CA LEU A 435 -9.20 19.28 5.39
C LEU A 435 -9.03 20.79 5.30
N HIS A 436 -10.05 21.52 5.69
CA HIS A 436 -10.07 22.98 5.69
C HIS A 436 -10.88 23.48 6.88
N ALA A 437 -10.38 24.51 7.55
CA ALA A 437 -11.11 25.23 8.59
C ALA A 437 -11.34 26.68 8.16
N ASP A 438 -12.58 27.15 8.31
CA ASP A 438 -13.01 28.54 8.09
C ASP A 438 -13.85 29.01 9.28
N TYR A 439 -13.73 30.28 9.62
CA TYR A 439 -14.51 30.89 10.68
C TYR A 439 -15.91 31.36 10.24
N GLN A 440 -16.10 31.80 8.99
CA GLN A 440 -17.30 32.58 8.61
C GLN A 440 -18.19 31.92 7.57
N ALA A 441 -17.69 30.97 6.78
CA ALA A 441 -18.49 30.41 5.70
C ALA A 441 -18.09 29.00 5.27
N ALA A 442 -19.12 28.33 4.78
CA ALA A 442 -19.09 27.12 4.00
C ALA A 442 -18.12 27.18 2.81
N ALA A 443 -16.93 26.58 2.96
CA ALA A 443 -16.00 26.42 1.86
C ALA A 443 -16.53 25.42 0.81
N SER A 444 -16.26 25.64 -0.49
CA SER A 444 -16.51 24.61 -1.51
C SER A 444 -15.34 23.63 -1.56
N VAL A 445 -15.62 22.33 -1.66
CA VAL A 445 -14.56 21.32 -1.76
C VAL A 445 -13.76 21.45 -3.07
N PRO A 446 -12.48 21.06 -3.08
CA PRO A 446 -11.65 21.10 -4.28
C PRO A 446 -12.24 20.25 -5.40
N SER A 447 -12.09 20.71 -6.66
CA SER A 447 -12.57 19.98 -7.83
C SER A 447 -12.00 18.56 -7.90
N GLY A 448 -12.87 17.60 -8.21
CA GLY A 448 -12.52 16.18 -8.32
C GLY A 448 -12.41 15.43 -6.99
N MET A 449 -12.62 16.08 -5.85
CA MET A 449 -12.70 15.41 -4.55
C MET A 449 -14.16 15.14 -4.14
N THR A 450 -14.37 14.09 -3.34
CA THR A 450 -15.67 13.76 -2.77
C THR A 450 -15.82 14.44 -1.42
N GLU A 451 -16.86 15.26 -1.24
CA GLU A 451 -17.16 15.90 0.05
C GLU A 451 -17.60 14.86 1.09
N ARG A 452 -17.01 14.94 2.30
CA ARG A 452 -17.30 14.09 3.46
C ARG A 452 -17.89 14.86 4.64
N THR A 453 -17.99 16.18 4.51
CA THR A 453 -18.50 17.06 5.57
C THR A 453 -19.97 16.76 5.89
N VAL A 454 -20.32 16.70 7.18
CA VAL A 454 -21.72 16.52 7.62
C VAL A 454 -22.41 17.87 7.85
N SER A 455 -21.68 18.88 8.35
CA SER A 455 -22.19 20.25 8.50
C SER A 455 -21.32 21.25 7.75
N ALA A 456 -21.98 22.20 7.10
CA ALA A 456 -21.35 23.17 6.24
C ALA A 456 -20.75 24.37 6.96
N ASP A 457 -20.75 24.42 8.29
CA ASP A 457 -20.63 25.71 9.00
C ASP A 457 -19.19 26.23 9.11
N PHE A 458 -18.22 25.36 9.47
CA PHE A 458 -16.85 25.81 9.80
C PHE A 458 -15.76 25.00 9.10
N ASN A 459 -15.82 23.66 9.18
CA ASN A 459 -14.81 22.82 8.55
C ASN A 459 -15.31 22.23 7.23
N ARG A 460 -14.37 21.83 6.39
CA ARG A 460 -14.61 20.99 5.22
C ARG A 460 -13.65 19.84 5.18
N ILE A 461 -14.17 18.70 4.79
CA ILE A 461 -13.39 17.49 4.61
C ILE A 461 -13.78 16.90 3.25
N ALA A 462 -12.79 16.63 2.44
CA ALA A 462 -12.96 15.98 1.16
C ALA A 462 -11.88 14.92 0.96
N ASP A 463 -12.18 13.88 0.21
CA ASP A 463 -11.19 12.86 -0.12
C ASP A 463 -11.13 12.50 -1.61
N LEU A 464 -10.01 11.90 -1.98
CA LEU A 464 -9.71 11.44 -3.33
C LEU A 464 -8.89 10.16 -3.28
N ALA A 465 -9.35 9.11 -3.93
CA ALA A 465 -8.53 7.93 -4.19
C ALA A 465 -7.39 8.29 -5.15
N VAL A 466 -6.16 7.95 -4.78
CA VAL A 466 -4.94 8.22 -5.54
C VAL A 466 -4.42 6.88 -6.09
N PRO A 467 -4.70 6.57 -7.37
CA PRO A 467 -4.49 5.22 -7.91
C PRO A 467 -3.02 4.89 -8.22
N SER A 468 -2.12 5.88 -8.16
CA SER A 468 -0.71 5.74 -8.53
C SER A 468 0.17 6.58 -7.62
N THR A 469 1.45 6.21 -7.53
CA THR A 469 2.46 6.99 -6.83
C THR A 469 2.66 8.37 -7.47
N GLY A 470 3.23 9.30 -6.71
CA GLY A 470 3.58 10.65 -7.17
C GLY A 470 2.84 11.76 -6.45
N ALA A 471 3.01 12.97 -6.97
CA ALA A 471 2.40 14.17 -6.41
C ALA A 471 0.88 14.17 -6.58
N THR A 472 0.16 14.45 -5.50
CA THR A 472 -1.31 14.52 -5.50
C THR A 472 -1.87 15.80 -6.12
N GLY A 473 -0.98 16.77 -6.37
CA GLY A 473 -1.34 18.14 -6.70
C GLY A 473 -1.84 18.92 -5.48
N THR A 474 -1.79 20.23 -5.57
CA THR A 474 -2.40 21.14 -4.59
C THR A 474 -3.92 21.08 -4.72
N LYS A 475 -4.62 21.26 -3.59
CA LYS A 475 -6.09 21.28 -3.56
C LYS A 475 -6.55 22.60 -2.95
N THR A 476 -7.36 23.35 -3.69
CA THR A 476 -7.84 24.67 -3.26
C THR A 476 -9.30 24.57 -2.87
N PHE A 477 -9.59 24.93 -1.62
CA PHE A 477 -10.95 25.12 -1.16
C PHE A 477 -11.46 26.49 -1.60
N GLY A 478 -12.73 26.58 -2.00
CA GLY A 478 -13.39 27.88 -2.16
C GLY A 478 -13.73 28.45 -0.78
N GLY A 479 -13.64 29.76 -0.57
CA GLY A 479 -13.87 30.39 0.73
C GLY A 479 -13.17 31.74 0.83
N THR A 480 -13.54 32.56 1.82
CA THR A 480 -13.03 33.95 1.93
C THR A 480 -12.19 34.20 3.18
N THR A 481 -12.28 33.33 4.20
CA THR A 481 -11.60 33.56 5.50
C THR A 481 -10.95 32.28 6.06
N PRO A 482 -10.12 31.59 5.26
CA PRO A 482 -9.52 30.32 5.69
C PRO A 482 -8.62 30.52 6.91
N MET A 483 -8.71 29.61 7.86
CA MET A 483 -7.74 29.52 8.96
C MET A 483 -6.52 28.72 8.53
N GLY A 484 -6.75 27.62 7.82
CA GLY A 484 -5.74 26.76 7.24
C GLY A 484 -6.35 25.58 6.50
N ALA A 485 -5.51 24.88 5.76
CA ALA A 485 -5.84 23.67 5.04
C ALA A 485 -4.75 22.61 5.22
N TRP A 486 -5.15 21.35 5.22
CA TRP A 486 -4.29 20.19 5.42
C TRP A 486 -4.51 19.18 4.31
N SER A 487 -3.44 18.51 3.90
CA SER A 487 -3.46 17.32 3.05
C SER A 487 -2.91 16.16 3.85
N ILE A 488 -3.62 15.05 3.91
CA ILE A 488 -3.24 13.84 4.64
C ILE A 488 -3.33 12.66 3.68
N VAL A 489 -2.30 11.81 3.65
CA VAL A 489 -2.30 10.56 2.87
C VAL A 489 -2.53 9.39 3.81
N LEU A 490 -3.52 8.59 3.46
CA LEU A 490 -3.81 7.32 4.09
C LEU A 490 -3.42 6.20 3.13
N ALA A 491 -2.49 5.33 3.55
CA ALA A 491 -2.15 4.13 2.81
C ALA A 491 -2.72 2.89 3.50
N GLN A 492 -2.71 1.78 2.76
CA GLN A 492 -3.13 0.48 3.26
C GLN A 492 -2.24 0.03 4.42
N ALA A 493 -2.85 -0.60 5.43
CA ALA A 493 -2.09 -1.22 6.52
C ALA A 493 -1.03 -2.21 5.99
N GLY A 494 0.24 -2.01 6.39
CA GLY A 494 1.36 -2.89 6.05
C GLY A 494 2.21 -2.46 4.85
N SER A 495 1.86 -1.40 4.13
CA SER A 495 2.79 -0.79 3.17
C SER A 495 3.83 0.04 3.90
N SER A 496 5.12 -0.33 3.83
CA SER A 496 6.21 0.56 4.21
C SER A 496 6.44 1.55 3.07
N GLU A 497 6.12 2.83 3.29
CA GLU A 497 6.45 3.89 2.35
C GLU A 497 7.72 4.61 2.82
N ASP A 498 8.71 4.71 1.94
CA ASP A 498 9.82 5.68 2.02
C ASP A 498 9.39 6.92 1.22
N HIS A 499 9.63 8.15 1.71
CA HIS A 499 9.07 9.35 1.09
C HIS A 499 10.12 10.37 0.61
N SER A 500 9.92 10.90 -0.60
CA SER A 500 10.56 12.10 -1.17
C SER A 500 9.51 13.19 -1.40
N GLY A 501 9.52 14.23 -0.57
CA GLY A 501 8.62 15.37 -0.72
C GLY A 501 9.28 16.63 -0.21
N GLY A 502 9.72 17.49 -1.13
CA GLY A 502 10.31 18.77 -0.77
C GLY A 502 9.27 19.81 -0.36
N SER A 503 9.66 20.72 0.54
CA SER A 503 8.86 21.88 0.96
C SER A 503 9.62 23.14 0.59
N SER A 504 8.93 24.19 0.12
CA SER A 504 9.52 25.52 -0.09
C SER A 504 9.83 26.26 1.22
N THR A 505 9.62 25.62 2.37
CA THR A 505 9.92 26.19 3.69
C THR A 505 10.62 25.16 4.58
N SER A 506 9.90 24.20 5.14
CA SER A 506 10.51 23.19 6.02
C SER A 506 9.86 21.82 5.83
N VAL A 507 10.66 20.77 6.03
CA VAL A 507 10.18 19.39 6.12
C VAL A 507 10.55 18.84 7.48
N SER A 508 9.56 18.34 8.22
CA SER A 508 9.75 17.62 9.48
C SER A 508 9.15 16.23 9.33
N HIS A 509 9.93 15.19 9.60
CA HIS A 509 9.46 13.80 9.61
C HIS A 509 9.77 13.17 10.96
N THR A 510 8.73 12.73 11.68
CA THR A 510 8.85 12.14 13.02
C THR A 510 8.32 10.73 13.03
N ALA A 511 9.16 9.74 13.33
CA ALA A 511 8.73 8.38 13.58
C ALA A 511 8.39 8.17 15.06
N SER A 512 7.18 7.67 15.31
CA SER A 512 6.79 7.09 16.60
C SER A 512 7.32 5.65 16.69
N GLY A 513 8.23 5.36 17.63
CA GLY A 513 8.80 4.03 17.83
C GLY A 513 10.09 3.75 17.04
N ALA A 514 10.50 2.47 16.92
CA ALA A 514 11.78 2.04 16.34
C ALA A 514 11.81 2.03 14.80
N GLY A 515 10.94 2.83 14.17
CA GLY A 515 10.76 2.85 12.71
C GLY A 515 11.97 3.41 11.95
N ARG A 516 12.04 3.08 10.65
CA ARG A 516 12.98 3.68 9.70
C ARG A 516 12.36 4.95 9.12
N ALA A 517 12.67 6.09 9.70
CA ALA A 517 12.33 7.37 9.08
C ALA A 517 13.38 7.67 8.00
N SER A 518 13.00 7.53 6.73
CA SER A 518 13.86 7.92 5.61
C SER A 518 13.22 9.07 4.83
N PHE A 519 14.01 10.07 4.44
CA PHE A 519 13.53 11.22 3.68
C PHE A 519 14.40 11.53 2.47
N SER A 520 13.81 11.69 1.29
CA SER A 520 14.54 11.88 0.03
C SER A 520 14.11 13.13 -0.79
N GLY A 521 13.62 14.21 -0.15
CA GLY A 521 13.21 15.47 -0.82
C GLY A 521 14.03 16.71 -0.42
N SER A 522 14.15 17.73 -1.28
CA SER A 522 14.89 18.96 -0.94
C SER A 522 14.02 20.00 -0.22
N SER A 523 14.61 20.83 0.63
CA SER A 523 13.91 21.96 1.29
C SER A 523 14.71 23.24 1.09
N SER A 524 14.06 24.36 0.80
CA SER A 524 14.79 25.64 0.64
C SER A 524 15.24 26.28 1.95
N THR A 525 14.80 25.78 3.10
CA THR A 525 15.18 26.33 4.41
C THR A 525 15.64 25.24 5.39
N SER A 526 14.79 24.30 5.82
CA SER A 526 15.25 23.26 6.77
C SER A 526 14.66 21.87 6.55
N ILE A 527 15.44 20.84 6.93
CA ILE A 527 15.04 19.42 7.01
C ILE A 527 15.26 18.96 8.45
N SER A 528 14.24 18.38 9.10
CA SER A 528 14.37 17.74 10.41
C SER A 528 13.81 16.31 10.37
N VAL A 529 14.60 15.31 10.76
CA VAL A 529 14.13 13.92 10.85
C VAL A 529 14.37 13.40 12.27
N THR A 530 13.30 13.01 12.96
CA THR A 530 13.35 12.64 14.39
C THR A 530 12.80 11.24 14.63
N SER A 531 13.42 10.46 15.52
CA SER A 531 12.87 9.22 16.05
C SER A 531 12.82 9.19 17.58
N SER A 532 11.70 8.72 18.09
CA SER A 532 11.41 8.59 19.53
C SER A 532 11.93 7.29 20.16
N ALA A 533 12.38 6.30 19.36
CA ALA A 533 12.99 5.06 19.84
C ALA A 533 14.18 4.62 18.96
N GLY A 534 14.72 3.42 19.18
CA GLY A 534 15.98 2.93 18.59
C GLY A 534 15.94 2.59 17.09
N GLY A 535 15.66 3.59 16.25
CA GLY A 535 15.54 3.45 14.79
C GLY A 535 16.79 3.86 14.01
N SER A 536 16.85 3.46 12.73
CA SER A 536 17.80 4.01 11.75
C SER A 536 17.11 5.12 10.98
N VAL A 537 17.64 6.34 11.08
CA VAL A 537 17.05 7.54 10.51
C VAL A 537 18.00 8.10 9.46
N ALA A 538 17.55 8.28 8.23
CA ALA A 538 18.40 8.77 7.15
C ALA A 538 17.69 9.83 6.32
N PHE A 539 18.45 10.77 5.78
CA PHE A 539 17.96 11.61 4.68
C PHE A 539 18.97 11.59 3.51
N SER A 540 18.46 11.74 2.30
CA SER A 540 19.24 11.68 1.05
C SER A 540 19.07 12.96 0.20
N ALA A 541 18.93 14.13 0.83
CA ALA A 541 18.56 15.36 0.13
C ALA A 541 19.17 16.64 0.73
N GLY A 542 19.27 17.69 -0.10
CA GLY A 542 19.83 18.99 0.27
C GLY A 542 18.81 19.93 0.92
N SER A 543 19.24 20.62 1.96
CA SER A 543 18.54 21.76 2.56
C SER A 543 19.19 23.07 2.11
N GLY A 544 18.41 24.15 1.99
CA GLY A 544 18.90 25.50 1.67
C GLY A 544 19.43 26.29 2.87
N THR A 545 19.22 25.85 4.11
CA THR A 545 19.79 26.51 5.31
C THR A 545 20.33 25.54 6.36
N SER A 546 19.61 24.48 6.71
CA SER A 546 20.12 23.47 7.68
C SER A 546 19.41 22.10 7.59
N ALA A 547 20.10 21.03 7.94
CA ALA A 547 19.53 19.71 8.12
C ALA A 547 19.82 19.17 9.53
N THR A 548 18.82 18.59 10.19
CA THR A 548 18.94 18.02 11.53
C THR A 548 18.38 16.61 11.56
N VAL A 549 19.13 15.67 12.14
CA VAL A 549 18.65 14.32 12.45
C VAL A 549 18.75 14.11 13.94
N SER A 550 17.71 13.59 14.57
CA SER A 550 17.74 13.31 16.00
C SER A 550 17.12 11.97 16.36
N VAL A 551 17.78 11.22 17.24
CA VAL A 551 17.28 9.94 17.77
C VAL A 551 17.41 9.98 19.29
N SER A 552 16.31 9.74 19.98
CA SER A 552 16.25 9.85 21.45
C SER A 552 16.58 8.54 22.20
N ALA A 553 16.77 7.42 21.48
CA ALA A 553 17.18 6.13 22.03
C ALA A 553 18.32 5.49 21.19
N SER A 554 18.69 4.23 21.47
CA SER A 554 19.76 3.51 20.76
C SER A 554 19.44 3.27 19.28
N GLY A 555 19.88 4.17 18.40
CA GLY A 555 19.66 4.06 16.95
C GLY A 555 20.88 4.50 16.14
N SER A 556 20.81 4.31 14.81
CA SER A 556 21.89 4.66 13.88
C SER A 556 21.44 5.70 12.86
N PRO A 557 21.41 7.00 13.25
CA PRO A 557 21.06 8.07 12.33
C PRO A 557 22.23 8.48 11.46
N GLY A 558 21.96 8.81 10.20
CA GLY A 558 22.98 9.36 9.31
C GLY A 558 22.46 9.76 7.93
N PRO A 559 22.89 10.89 7.36
CA PRO A 559 22.63 11.18 5.97
C PRO A 559 23.36 10.20 5.05
N SER A 560 22.70 9.79 3.98
CA SER A 560 23.26 8.89 2.97
C SER A 560 23.91 9.63 1.80
N SER A 561 23.79 10.96 1.73
CA SER A 561 24.34 11.83 0.67
C SER A 561 24.76 13.18 1.23
N GLY A 562 25.67 13.88 0.54
CA GLY A 562 26.19 15.17 1.02
C GLY A 562 25.16 16.31 1.00
N SER A 563 25.41 17.36 1.78
CA SER A 563 24.56 18.56 1.91
C SER A 563 25.35 19.84 1.64
N GLY A 564 24.81 20.77 0.83
CA GLY A 564 25.39 22.10 0.64
C GLY A 564 25.25 23.05 1.85
N THR A 565 24.69 22.57 2.97
CA THR A 565 24.38 23.35 4.17
C THR A 565 24.71 22.61 5.47
N PRO A 566 24.76 23.30 6.62
CA PRO A 566 25.01 22.69 7.93
C PRO A 566 24.15 21.46 8.22
N VAL A 567 24.79 20.37 8.67
CA VAL A 567 24.12 19.14 9.13
C VAL A 567 24.41 18.90 10.61
N SER A 568 23.37 18.70 11.42
CA SER A 568 23.46 18.32 12.83
C SER A 568 22.85 16.94 13.05
N VAL A 569 23.57 16.02 13.71
CA VAL A 569 23.08 14.69 14.07
C VAL A 569 23.18 14.50 15.57
N ASN A 570 22.04 14.31 16.23
CA ASN A 570 21.92 14.21 17.68
C ASN A 570 21.43 12.82 18.08
N VAL A 571 22.16 12.14 18.97
CA VAL A 571 21.79 10.81 19.47
C VAL A 571 21.83 10.80 20.99
N ALA A 572 20.72 10.38 21.60
CA ALA A 572 20.65 10.09 23.02
C ALA A 572 20.70 8.57 23.27
N SER A 573 21.39 8.17 24.34
CA SER A 573 21.67 6.79 24.74
C SER A 573 22.73 6.05 23.89
N ALA A 574 22.74 4.71 23.91
CA ALA A 574 23.75 3.85 23.29
C ALA A 574 23.70 3.76 21.73
N GLY A 575 23.31 4.82 21.03
CA GLY A 575 23.18 4.81 19.56
C GLY A 575 24.50 5.06 18.82
N SER A 576 24.48 4.81 17.50
CA SER A 576 25.63 4.95 16.61
C SER A 576 25.38 5.89 15.43
N PRO A 577 25.55 7.22 15.61
CA PRO A 577 25.46 8.14 14.50
C PRO A 577 26.55 7.89 13.45
N GLY A 578 26.14 7.88 12.19
CA GLY A 578 27.00 7.70 11.02
C GLY A 578 26.81 8.78 9.97
N PHE A 579 27.80 8.98 9.10
CA PHE A 579 27.71 9.93 7.98
C PHE A 579 28.31 9.31 6.73
N LEU A 580 27.53 9.11 5.67
CA LEU A 580 28.07 8.61 4.40
C LEU A 580 28.28 9.73 3.36
N GLY A 581 27.71 10.92 3.57
CA GLY A 581 27.86 12.09 2.70
C GLY A 581 28.30 13.35 3.45
N GLY A 582 29.24 14.11 2.89
CA GLY A 582 29.84 15.29 3.50
C GLY A 582 28.94 16.53 3.58
N SER A 583 29.42 17.65 4.12
CA SER A 583 28.77 18.96 4.02
C SER A 583 29.72 20.01 3.47
N ASP A 584 29.24 20.90 2.61
CA ASP A 584 30.03 22.05 2.13
C ASP A 584 30.23 23.14 3.21
N VAL A 585 29.57 23.01 4.37
CA VAL A 585 29.55 24.05 5.41
C VAL A 585 29.95 23.51 6.78
N THR A 586 29.08 22.83 7.52
CA THR A 586 29.44 22.27 8.83
C THR A 586 28.76 20.93 9.08
N VAL A 587 29.46 20.04 9.78
CA VAL A 587 28.91 18.80 10.33
C VAL A 587 29.07 18.82 11.84
N GLU A 588 27.96 18.72 12.57
CA GLU A 588 27.94 18.55 14.01
C GLU A 588 27.34 17.19 14.39
N VAL A 589 28.06 16.42 15.19
CA VAL A 589 27.59 15.13 15.73
C VAL A 589 27.62 15.18 17.24
N VAL A 590 26.47 14.97 17.88
CA VAL A 590 26.35 14.93 19.34
C VAL A 590 25.83 13.55 19.75
N ALA A 591 26.62 12.80 20.52
CA ALA A 591 26.22 11.53 21.12
C ALA A 591 26.26 11.63 22.66
N THR A 592 25.18 11.23 23.32
CA THR A 592 25.05 11.29 24.79
C THR A 592 24.67 9.91 25.34
N GLY A 593 25.22 9.47 26.48
CA GLY A 593 24.71 8.29 27.20
C GLY A 593 25.28 6.92 26.81
N GLY A 594 26.53 6.85 26.35
CA GLY A 594 27.26 5.60 26.11
C GLY A 594 27.24 5.08 24.67
N GLY A 595 26.68 5.85 23.72
CA GLY A 595 26.65 5.49 22.30
C GLY A 595 28.01 5.51 21.62
N GLN A 596 28.21 4.63 20.64
CA GLN A 596 29.40 4.67 19.78
C GLN A 596 29.10 5.51 18.55
N ALA A 597 29.55 6.76 18.48
CA ALA A 597 29.70 7.49 17.23
C ALA A 597 30.78 6.81 16.36
N SER A 598 30.38 5.68 15.77
CA SER A 598 31.16 4.84 14.89
C SER A 598 30.35 4.64 13.62
N SER A 599 30.92 5.06 12.50
CA SER A 599 30.83 4.33 11.22
C SER A 599 31.51 5.17 10.15
N ASP A 600 32.39 4.55 9.36
CA ASP A 600 32.68 4.82 7.94
C ASP A 600 32.30 6.21 7.42
N ALA A 601 32.88 7.27 8.00
CA ALA A 601 32.69 8.63 7.56
C ALA A 601 33.50 8.85 6.28
N SER A 602 32.97 8.39 5.14
CA SER A 602 33.59 8.59 3.84
C SER A 602 33.37 10.00 3.28
N GLY A 603 32.50 10.81 3.89
CA GLY A 603 32.22 12.19 3.47
C GLY A 603 32.81 13.23 4.42
N GLY A 604 33.98 13.79 4.08
CA GLY A 604 34.54 14.96 4.77
C GLY A 604 33.70 16.23 4.57
N SER A 605 34.02 17.30 5.30
CA SER A 605 33.47 18.64 5.05
C SER A 605 34.56 19.59 4.57
N SER A 606 34.24 20.49 3.64
CA SER A 606 35.17 21.55 3.20
C SER A 606 35.40 22.63 4.25
N SER A 607 34.65 22.67 5.35
CA SER A 607 34.75 23.73 6.38
C SER A 607 34.92 23.21 7.82
N VAL A 608 33.89 22.75 8.53
CA VAL A 608 34.06 22.37 9.96
C VAL A 608 33.39 21.05 10.28
N VAL A 609 34.11 20.16 10.96
CA VAL A 609 33.56 18.96 11.59
C VAL A 609 33.73 19.07 13.11
N SER A 610 32.62 19.00 13.84
CA SER A 610 32.59 18.96 15.31
C SER A 610 31.92 17.68 15.78
N VAL A 611 32.62 16.90 16.62
CA VAL A 611 32.09 15.70 17.23
C VAL A 611 32.15 15.85 18.75
N THR A 612 30.98 15.77 19.40
CA THR A 612 30.84 15.83 20.85
C THR A 612 30.27 14.52 21.37
N VAL A 613 31.02 13.84 22.24
CA VAL A 613 30.57 12.62 22.92
C VAL A 613 30.54 12.86 24.43
N SER A 614 29.46 12.44 25.08
CA SER A 614 29.35 12.41 26.54
C SER A 614 28.97 11.02 27.06
N GLY A 615 29.68 10.57 28.11
CA GLY A 615 29.49 9.25 28.73
C GLY A 615 30.58 8.23 28.34
N ALA A 616 30.23 6.93 28.28
CA ALA A 616 31.14 5.83 27.92
C ALA A 616 31.26 5.59 26.40
N GLY A 617 30.90 6.59 25.59
CA GLY A 617 30.83 6.46 24.14
C GLY A 617 32.18 6.54 23.43
N SER A 618 32.25 6.07 22.18
CA SER A 618 33.43 6.23 21.32
C SER A 618 33.11 7.14 20.15
N ALA A 619 34.01 8.03 19.74
CA ALA A 619 33.90 8.79 18.50
C ALA A 619 35.07 8.50 17.56
N ALA A 620 34.75 8.20 16.31
CA ALA A 620 35.70 7.91 15.24
C ALA A 620 35.33 8.66 13.94
N PHE A 621 36.33 9.16 13.21
CA PHE A 621 36.17 9.71 11.85
C PHE A 621 37.27 9.17 10.92
N SER A 622 36.96 9.06 9.61
CA SER A 622 37.86 8.47 8.61
C SER A 622 38.26 9.39 7.44
N ASN A 623 37.72 10.62 7.34
CA ASN A 623 38.11 11.63 6.35
C ASN A 623 37.96 13.03 6.98
N GLY A 624 39.08 13.75 7.13
CA GLY A 624 39.14 15.01 7.87
C GLY A 624 38.37 16.19 7.24
N SER A 625 38.49 17.35 7.86
CA SER A 625 38.03 18.65 7.33
C SER A 625 39.16 19.37 6.60
N GLU A 626 38.83 20.19 5.58
CA GLU A 626 39.76 21.10 4.91
C GLU A 626 40.07 22.39 5.70
N THR A 627 39.29 22.73 6.75
CA THR A 627 39.52 23.96 7.55
C THR A 627 39.75 23.71 9.05
N SER A 628 38.92 22.92 9.71
CA SER A 628 39.14 22.56 11.13
C SER A 628 38.34 21.34 11.57
N LEU A 629 38.93 20.59 12.49
CA LEU A 629 38.30 19.44 13.13
C LEU A 629 38.39 19.61 14.65
N THR A 630 37.24 19.59 15.32
CA THR A 630 37.15 19.65 16.79
C THR A 630 36.52 18.39 17.34
N HIS A 631 37.19 17.79 18.32
CA HIS A 631 36.72 16.60 19.01
C HIS A 631 36.59 16.87 20.51
N VAL A 632 35.38 16.76 21.04
CA VAL A 632 35.10 16.96 22.47
C VAL A 632 34.59 15.65 23.07
N VAL A 633 35.38 15.02 23.95
CA VAL A 633 34.97 13.81 24.68
C VAL A 633 34.87 14.13 26.16
N THR A 634 33.71 13.87 26.75
CA THR A 634 33.43 14.05 28.17
C THR A 634 33.01 12.72 28.80
N GLY A 635 33.60 12.31 29.94
CA GLY A 635 33.31 11.03 30.59
C GLY A 635 34.35 9.93 30.32
N SER A 636 33.95 8.65 30.33
CA SER A 636 34.85 7.49 30.15
C SER A 636 34.97 7.02 28.69
N GLY A 637 34.76 7.93 27.74
CA GLY A 637 34.73 7.63 26.32
C GLY A 637 36.10 7.55 25.64
N SER A 638 36.13 7.10 24.38
CA SER A 638 37.33 7.03 23.54
C SER A 638 37.21 7.88 22.28
N ALA A 639 38.34 8.44 21.84
CA ALA A 639 38.47 9.23 20.62
C ALA A 639 39.43 8.54 19.66
N SER A 640 39.05 8.34 18.39
CA SER A 640 39.97 7.95 17.32
C SER A 640 39.84 8.85 16.10
N ALA A 641 40.97 9.10 15.45
CA ALA A 641 41.11 9.89 14.24
C ALA A 641 41.83 9.04 13.21
N ALA A 642 41.23 8.80 12.04
CA ALA A 642 41.88 8.12 10.93
C ALA A 642 41.69 8.94 9.63
N GLY A 643 42.68 8.89 8.75
CA GLY A 643 42.70 9.69 7.52
C GLY A 643 43.25 11.10 7.76
N GLY A 644 44.33 11.45 7.08
CA GLY A 644 45.03 12.73 7.26
C GLY A 644 44.11 13.92 7.03
N SER A 645 44.08 14.86 7.98
CA SER A 645 43.61 16.22 7.75
C SER A 645 44.83 17.07 7.39
N SER A 646 44.69 17.96 6.41
CA SER A 646 45.71 18.95 6.07
C SER A 646 45.77 20.12 7.07
N VAL A 647 45.05 20.04 8.19
CA VAL A 647 44.78 21.17 9.10
C VAL A 647 44.80 20.78 10.58
N VAL A 648 44.67 21.79 11.45
CA VAL A 648 44.70 21.66 12.91
C VAL A 648 43.54 20.79 13.40
N VAL A 649 43.89 19.69 14.07
CA VAL A 649 42.96 18.85 14.82
C VAL A 649 43.01 19.23 16.29
N THR A 650 41.88 19.66 16.86
CA THR A 650 41.79 19.99 18.29
C THR A 650 41.04 18.88 19.02
N HIS A 651 41.72 18.18 19.92
CA HIS A 651 41.11 17.23 20.85
C HIS A 651 40.96 17.87 22.23
N SER A 652 39.74 17.97 22.73
CA SER A 652 39.42 18.37 24.11
C SER A 652 38.78 17.20 24.83
N VAL A 653 39.48 16.67 25.82
CA VAL A 653 39.13 15.39 26.47
C VAL A 653 39.09 15.60 27.97
N SER A 654 37.97 15.27 28.62
CA SER A 654 37.82 15.43 30.08
C SER A 654 37.04 14.27 30.71
N GLY A 655 37.66 13.58 31.69
CA GLY A 655 37.08 12.42 32.37
C GLY A 655 38.13 11.37 32.74
N GLY A 656 37.78 10.40 33.60
CA GLY A 656 38.68 9.34 34.05
C GLY A 656 38.69 8.13 33.10
N GLY A 657 39.88 7.54 32.86
CA GLY A 657 40.05 6.28 32.12
C GLY A 657 40.18 6.41 30.60
N ILE A 658 40.54 7.59 30.08
CA ILE A 658 40.53 7.86 28.64
C ILE A 658 41.88 7.50 27.99
N VAL A 659 41.83 6.86 26.82
CA VAL A 659 42.98 6.57 25.96
C VAL A 659 42.85 7.41 24.69
N LEU A 660 43.81 8.30 24.45
CA LEU A 660 43.95 9.02 23.18
C LEU A 660 44.86 8.20 22.27
N VAL A 661 44.36 7.74 21.12
CA VAL A 661 45.17 7.10 20.08
C VAL A 661 45.20 8.03 18.88
N VAL A 662 46.38 8.56 18.55
CA VAL A 662 46.61 9.41 17.38
C VAL A 662 47.56 8.67 16.44
N ASP A 663 47.05 8.20 15.30
CA ASP A 663 47.88 7.64 14.24
C ASP A 663 48.34 8.78 13.31
N ILE A 664 49.63 9.08 13.34
CA ILE A 664 50.25 10.09 12.47
C ILE A 664 50.88 9.38 11.27
N SER A 665 50.27 9.52 10.10
CA SER A 665 50.88 9.10 8.83
C SER A 665 51.73 10.24 8.26
N ILE A 666 53.05 10.05 8.25
CA ILE A 666 54.00 11.00 7.65
C ILE A 666 54.31 10.53 6.22
N GLU A 667 53.88 11.29 5.22
CA GLU A 667 54.27 11.04 3.83
C GLU A 667 55.66 11.64 3.58
N ILE A 668 56.68 10.77 3.49
CA ILE A 668 58.03 11.18 3.13
C ILE A 668 58.19 11.00 1.61
N ALA A 669 58.36 12.11 0.89
CA ALA A 669 58.59 12.09 -0.56
C ALA A 669 59.83 11.22 -0.92
N PRO A 670 59.81 10.49 -2.05
CA PRO A 670 60.83 9.48 -2.34
C PRO A 670 62.22 10.12 -2.52
N THR A 671 63.16 9.72 -1.65
CA THR A 671 64.58 10.06 -1.80
C THR A 671 65.25 9.00 -2.66
N VAL A 672 65.77 9.38 -3.83
CA VAL A 672 66.46 8.48 -4.77
C VAL A 672 67.76 7.96 -4.13
N VAL A 673 67.84 6.64 -3.92
CA VAL A 673 69.10 5.97 -3.55
C VAL A 673 69.77 5.45 -4.82
N ILE A 674 70.83 6.13 -5.27
CA ILE A 674 71.71 5.60 -6.33
C ILE A 674 72.67 4.60 -5.68
N ARG A 675 72.47 3.29 -5.91
CA ARG A 675 73.50 2.28 -5.68
C ARG A 675 74.23 1.98 -6.98
N ARG A 676 75.54 2.25 -7.01
CA ARG A 676 76.47 1.82 -8.06
C ARG A 676 76.75 0.33 -7.87
N PHE A 677 76.27 -0.52 -8.78
CA PHE A 677 76.64 -1.94 -8.84
C PHE A 677 77.87 -2.09 -9.76
N GLU A 678 79.00 -2.53 -9.22
CA GLU A 678 80.08 -3.12 -10.01
C GLU A 678 79.76 -4.61 -10.19
N LEU A 679 79.41 -5.00 -11.42
CA LEU A 679 79.16 -6.39 -11.80
C LEU A 679 80.48 -7.07 -12.17
N GLY A 680 80.98 -7.89 -11.25
CA GLY A 680 81.99 -8.91 -11.54
C GLY A 680 81.43 -9.96 -12.50
N THR A 681 82.17 -10.22 -13.57
CA THR A 681 81.86 -11.14 -14.65
C THR A 681 81.54 -12.55 -14.16
N SER A 682 80.32 -13.02 -14.39
CA SER A 682 80.07 -14.45 -14.65
C SER A 682 78.88 -14.61 -15.58
N LYS A 683 79.15 -15.30 -16.70
CA LYS A 683 78.19 -15.76 -17.70
C LYS A 683 77.16 -16.67 -17.04
N ILE A 684 75.87 -16.34 -17.11
CA ILE A 684 74.81 -17.35 -17.21
C ILE A 684 73.87 -16.90 -18.31
N GLY A 685 73.76 -17.75 -19.33
CA GLY A 685 72.99 -17.54 -20.54
C GLY A 685 71.49 -17.60 -20.29
N ILE A 686 70.78 -16.82 -21.09
CA ILE A 686 69.34 -16.87 -21.31
C ILE A 686 69.07 -18.10 -22.18
N GLU A 687 68.15 -18.97 -21.76
CA GLU A 687 67.31 -19.71 -22.68
C GLU A 687 65.85 -19.60 -22.25
N SER A 688 65.08 -19.18 -23.25
CA SER A 688 63.65 -18.92 -23.29
C SER A 688 62.92 -20.23 -23.57
N ASP A 689 61.80 -20.48 -22.91
CA ASP A 689 60.50 -20.83 -23.55
C ASP A 689 59.50 -21.36 -22.49
N ASP A 690 58.23 -21.01 -22.69
CA ASP A 690 57.02 -21.40 -21.96
C ASP A 690 56.65 -20.67 -20.64
N ASN A 691 55.94 -19.57 -20.86
CA ASN A 691 55.05 -18.85 -19.94
C ASN A 691 54.02 -19.78 -19.27
N ARG A 692 54.26 -20.15 -18.00
CA ARG A 692 53.22 -20.37 -16.99
C ARG A 692 53.84 -20.43 -15.59
N LEU A 693 54.01 -19.28 -14.95
CA LEU A 693 54.40 -19.19 -13.54
C LEU A 693 53.14 -19.06 -12.67
N SER A 694 52.65 -20.17 -12.15
CA SER A 694 51.73 -20.19 -11.00
C SER A 694 52.57 -20.36 -9.74
N ALA A 695 52.73 -19.28 -8.97
CA ALA A 695 53.35 -19.34 -7.65
C ALA A 695 52.26 -19.57 -6.59
N SER A 696 52.18 -20.82 -6.13
CA SER A 696 51.54 -21.21 -4.87
C SER A 696 52.53 -20.93 -3.75
N SER A 697 52.24 -19.99 -2.86
CA SER A 697 53.11 -19.67 -1.71
C SER A 697 52.68 -20.45 -0.47
N ASP A 698 53.38 -21.55 -0.19
CA ASP A 698 53.43 -22.13 1.15
C ASP A 698 54.86 -21.98 1.69
N ASP A 699 54.96 -21.13 2.71
CA ASP A 699 55.88 -21.15 3.85
C ASP A 699 57.41 -20.92 3.68
N ASN A 700 57.83 -19.72 4.12
CA ASN A 700 58.90 -19.43 5.09
C ASN A 700 60.34 -19.98 4.91
N ARG A 701 61.29 -19.09 4.51
CA ARG A 701 62.37 -18.53 5.38
C ARG A 701 63.55 -17.98 4.56
N ALA A 702 63.62 -16.65 4.45
CA ALA A 702 64.90 -15.92 4.40
C ALA A 702 64.66 -14.50 4.97
N ARG A 703 65.04 -14.29 6.23
CA ARG A 703 65.13 -12.95 6.83
C ARG A 703 66.47 -12.36 6.41
N GLU A 704 66.46 -11.40 5.50
CA GLU A 704 67.60 -10.53 5.27
C GLU A 704 67.46 -9.30 6.18
N LEU A 705 68.48 -9.07 7.00
CA LEU A 705 68.52 -7.99 7.98
C LEU A 705 69.08 -6.73 7.30
N VAL A 706 68.21 -5.83 6.85
CA VAL A 706 68.63 -4.50 6.37
C VAL A 706 68.63 -3.53 7.55
N THR A 707 69.81 -3.23 8.08
CA THR A 707 69.99 -2.14 9.05
C THR A 707 69.98 -0.82 8.30
N MET A 708 68.88 -0.07 8.38
CA MET A 708 68.83 1.33 7.94
C MET A 708 69.22 2.24 9.11
N ALA A 709 70.28 3.02 8.94
CA ALA A 709 70.62 4.08 9.89
C ALA A 709 69.63 5.25 9.71
N SER A 710 68.85 5.56 10.74
CA SER A 710 67.96 6.71 10.77
C SER A 710 68.75 8.01 10.81
N SER A 711 68.52 8.92 9.86
CA SER A 711 68.84 10.33 10.03
C SER A 711 67.84 10.95 11.02
N SER A 712 68.35 11.78 11.92
CA SER A 712 67.58 12.46 12.96
C SER A 712 66.52 13.42 12.37
N VAL A 713 65.25 13.19 12.68
CA VAL A 713 64.20 14.21 12.56
C VAL A 713 63.99 14.82 13.95
N ARG A 714 64.23 16.13 14.08
CA ARG A 714 63.78 16.90 15.25
C ARG A 714 62.36 17.37 14.97
N GLU A 715 61.41 16.94 15.79
CA GLU A 715 60.10 17.56 15.84
C GLU A 715 59.77 17.99 17.28
N ARG A 716 59.14 19.15 17.40
CA ARG A 716 58.88 19.85 18.66
C ARG A 716 57.43 19.58 19.06
N VAL A 717 57.20 18.55 19.87
CA VAL A 717 55.90 18.33 20.53
C VAL A 717 55.79 19.31 21.70
N SER A 718 54.86 20.26 21.61
CA SER A 718 54.50 21.15 22.71
C SER A 718 53.27 20.59 23.41
N VAL A 719 53.46 19.87 24.51
CA VAL A 719 52.38 19.52 25.43
C VAL A 719 52.30 20.65 26.46
N GLU A 720 51.26 21.49 26.39
CA GLU A 720 50.97 22.40 27.50
C GLU A 720 50.45 21.58 28.70
N SER A 721 51.05 21.83 29.86
CA SER A 721 50.85 21.04 31.06
C SER A 721 49.40 21.03 31.52
N THR A 722 48.71 19.90 31.36
CA THR A 722 47.58 19.55 32.22
C THR A 722 48.12 18.80 33.43
N ARG A 723 47.86 19.33 34.61
CA ARG A 723 48.29 18.82 35.91
C ARG A 723 47.62 17.47 36.18
N LEU A 724 48.28 16.36 35.87
CA LEU A 724 47.88 15.03 36.34
C LEU A 724 48.54 14.76 37.69
N LEU A 725 47.75 14.85 38.77
CA LEU A 725 48.06 14.26 40.07
C LEU A 725 47.62 12.81 40.01
N THR A 726 48.56 11.89 39.87
CA THR A 726 48.33 10.46 40.09
C THR A 726 48.95 10.08 41.43
N GLU A 727 48.11 9.91 42.45
CA GLU A 727 48.48 9.15 43.66
C GLU A 727 48.67 7.68 43.27
N ILE A 728 49.90 7.19 43.44
CA ILE A 728 50.20 5.76 43.37
C ILE A 728 49.96 5.21 44.79
N GLY A 729 48.86 4.47 44.97
CA GLY A 729 48.62 3.69 46.17
C GLY A 729 49.50 2.45 46.19
N GLU A 730 50.44 2.40 47.14
CA GLU A 730 51.14 1.19 47.55
C GLU A 730 50.17 0.23 48.26
N ASP A 731 49.99 -0.98 47.74
CA ASP A 731 49.89 -2.20 48.55
C ASP A 731 49.72 -3.46 47.69
N ARG A 732 50.81 -4.23 47.54
CA ARG A 732 50.89 -5.63 48.04
C ARG A 732 52.16 -6.34 47.54
N LEU A 733 53.00 -6.58 48.53
CA LEU A 733 54.15 -7.49 48.55
C LEU A 733 53.85 -8.91 48.04
N GLY A 734 54.86 -9.53 47.42
CA GLY A 734 55.14 -10.95 47.68
C GLY A 734 55.78 -11.78 46.56
N LYS A 735 57.07 -11.57 46.25
CA LYS A 735 58.18 -12.51 46.55
C LYS A 735 59.39 -12.33 45.61
N SER A 736 60.52 -12.10 46.28
CA SER A 736 61.92 -12.08 45.85
C SER A 736 62.39 -13.36 45.16
N VAL A 737 63.26 -13.24 44.13
CA VAL A 737 64.65 -13.79 44.13
C VAL A 737 65.60 -12.86 43.34
N ASP A 738 66.81 -12.77 43.89
CA ASP A 738 68.00 -11.93 43.75
C ASP A 738 68.63 -11.69 42.35
N PRO A 739 69.42 -10.61 42.17
CA PRO A 739 70.08 -10.19 40.94
C PRO A 739 71.53 -10.65 40.86
N SER A 740 71.96 -11.14 39.69
CA SER A 740 73.37 -11.32 39.39
C SER A 740 73.77 -10.68 38.07
N ARG A 741 74.52 -9.58 38.20
CA ARG A 741 75.63 -9.15 37.34
C ARG A 741 75.35 -8.93 35.85
N VAL A 742 75.31 -7.65 35.47
CA VAL A 742 76.12 -7.18 34.34
C VAL A 742 76.90 -5.95 34.79
N THR A 743 78.23 -6.07 34.78
CA THR A 743 79.16 -4.97 35.05
C THR A 743 79.78 -4.55 33.71
N ARG A 744 79.73 -3.24 33.46
CA ARG A 744 80.63 -2.34 32.71
C ARG A 744 81.06 -2.63 31.26
N MET A 745 80.72 -1.63 30.42
CA MET A 745 81.58 -0.78 29.58
C MET A 745 82.71 -1.44 28.78
N GLU A 746 82.62 -1.34 27.46
CA GLU A 746 83.24 -0.23 26.69
C GLU A 746 82.20 0.35 25.71
#